data_AF-A0A078KQ50-F1
#
_entry.id   AF-A0A078KQ50-F1
#
_cell.length_a   1.000
_cell.length_b   1.000
_cell.length_c   1.000
_cell.angle_alpha   90.00
_cell.angle_beta   90.00
_cell.angle_gamma   90.00
#
_symmetry.space_group_name_H-M   'P 1'
#
loop_
_entity.id
_entity.type
_entity.pdbx_description
1 polymer ?
#
loop_
_entity_poly.entity_id
_entity_poly.type
_entity_poly.pdbx_seq_one_letter_code
_entity_poly.pdbx_strand_id
1 'polypeptide(L)'
;MREKLEAAIHEIKTPYIRKKLQRLTNKKQYQDALLYACEQCVFDCDYEKDPLFQFIKLLIEQRQTLALDVNQSAANHYQRPVIYALRNNHIIVLKLLEQAGAKFTSQELIELTALELDNNLLEKEQRLAQIFESLHNDEFANEEATLHSRYSRLTNQSQAVMSDNDRLIFIIKTINHLSKYFSKVAVPLQTPLPNEMFEKAHKDYSVNLASRHITRLCSAIKGLSPTLQEKYNDCFQPIPFTWITLEQFAYFAKPRAIIGAIIGFPCPRSISKQGSQLYSSKLYREILDSRVVIEHATKDIINSDLLSLKNFFSQIFAVEILNQPSNVSKVSLLAMKTLTTRMMDNEILLKLLSLLDYSQPTFQTDLSDSPATRKTVSSLVFFRTPEPGEGYKDMLNLSTRTGRFAALRRLQLIGELITGKNLSSSLLCLDNSVNWRAFIEIRDAIVHQDEGDNKHKIETLLMDNTGLLEQIMDTDLPELLKRIYQLLSLREQTLSYDGNPNNHWSRLRDFAVSNEEARKQSKPVKEVERRVSEDEEERVIRNLQTKNAPQEVITQFRVILDGTGPIPETKTMGTLKRYLPQRGENRDEFAALSTIINKAVSKGKMPEKERLKLRQEAQKQAAERKLAEQNHYVGFENIRHLAHLLHEAPIKENCMTAKKRVLAAKEALANARECLLEKGYIVAGQPFKTLEEWDQFHVTQGGPCLTELLINDQELFYALGYCTAQALQHLEKIHAKMDQSKLDFPTQYLGPKYDYLRKTRNLTEHCALYLDNLYRLDELPEGDFNHYFQKWFAPRVIDIIFHLDEDLDLVNQILFDVPTLSTTTTTTKVPLVIPEMFRVAIRTTPEDGNGKDKDKSYDPDCDSSHFSI
;
A
#
# COMPACT_ATOMS: atom_id res chain seq x y z
N MET A 1 54.75 -4.55 24.09
CA MET A 1 54.18 -5.77 23.46
C MET A 1 54.09 -6.91 24.46
N ARG A 2 55.19 -7.33 25.09
CA ARG A 2 55.19 -8.34 26.16
C ARG A 2 54.16 -8.06 27.26
N GLU A 3 54.09 -6.83 27.75
CA GLU A 3 53.10 -6.39 28.74
C GLU A 3 51.65 -6.51 28.25
N LYS A 4 51.38 -6.27 26.95
CA LYS A 4 50.04 -6.41 26.35
C LYS A 4 49.64 -7.88 26.21
N LEU A 5 50.58 -8.76 25.85
CA LEU A 5 50.36 -10.21 25.81
C LEU A 5 50.16 -10.79 27.22
N GLU A 6 50.96 -10.33 28.19
CA GLU A 6 50.82 -10.75 29.60
C GLU A 6 49.50 -10.27 30.21
N ALA A 7 49.04 -9.06 29.88
CA ALA A 7 47.71 -8.57 30.26
C ALA A 7 46.58 -9.41 29.66
N ALA A 8 46.61 -9.67 28.35
CA ALA A 8 45.61 -10.50 27.67
C ALA A 8 45.56 -11.94 28.22
N ILE A 9 46.73 -12.53 28.53
CA ILE A 9 46.80 -13.86 29.17
C ILE A 9 46.19 -13.83 30.58
N HIS A 10 46.40 -12.76 31.35
CA HIS A 10 45.90 -12.66 32.72
C HIS A 10 44.37 -12.68 32.81
N GLU A 11 43.69 -12.19 31.77
CA GLU A 11 42.23 -12.15 31.67
C GLU A 11 41.61 -13.53 31.36
N ILE A 12 42.38 -14.50 30.86
CA ILE A 12 41.89 -15.85 30.50
C ILE A 12 41.45 -16.61 31.76
N LYS A 13 40.15 -16.81 31.95
CA LYS A 13 39.56 -17.38 33.18
C LYS A 13 40.05 -18.80 33.50
N THR A 14 40.31 -19.63 32.50
CA THR A 14 40.71 -21.03 32.70
C THR A 14 42.17 -21.16 33.13
N PRO A 15 42.47 -21.58 34.39
CA PRO A 15 43.83 -21.51 34.94
C PRO A 15 44.85 -22.37 34.21
N TYR A 16 44.44 -23.53 33.69
CA TYR A 16 45.31 -24.42 32.92
C TYR A 16 45.72 -23.81 31.57
N ILE A 17 44.74 -23.25 30.84
CA ILE A 17 44.97 -22.58 29.56
C ILE A 17 45.88 -21.37 29.75
N ARG A 18 45.59 -20.53 30.76
CA ARG A 18 46.41 -19.38 31.16
C ARG A 18 47.86 -19.77 31.42
N LYS A 19 48.11 -20.75 32.29
CA LYS A 19 49.47 -21.21 32.64
C LYS A 19 50.24 -21.72 31.41
N LYS A 20 49.57 -22.45 30.52
CA LYS A 20 50.19 -23.00 29.30
C LYS A 20 50.54 -21.89 28.30
N LEU A 21 49.63 -20.96 28.03
CA LEU A 21 49.89 -19.81 27.16
C LEU A 21 50.97 -18.89 27.72
N GLN A 22 50.99 -18.66 29.05
CA GLN A 22 52.04 -17.89 29.70
C GLN A 22 53.41 -18.54 29.55
N ARG A 23 53.49 -19.87 29.72
CA ARG A 23 54.72 -20.63 29.50
C ARG A 23 55.21 -20.55 28.04
N LEU A 24 54.32 -20.73 27.07
CA LEU A 24 54.66 -20.68 25.65
C LEU A 24 55.14 -19.28 25.23
N THR A 25 54.44 -18.24 25.69
CA THR A 25 54.78 -16.83 25.43
C THR A 25 56.12 -16.44 26.08
N ASN A 26 56.39 -16.88 27.33
CA ASN A 26 57.66 -16.65 28.02
C ASN A 26 58.86 -17.32 27.33
N LYS A 27 58.62 -18.48 26.71
CA LYS A 27 59.62 -19.21 25.90
C LYS A 27 59.74 -18.68 24.47
N LYS A 28 59.02 -17.60 24.12
CA LYS A 28 58.93 -17.05 22.76
C LYS A 28 58.41 -18.05 21.72
N GLN A 29 57.66 -19.06 22.16
CA GLN A 29 57.03 -20.06 21.30
C GLN A 29 55.67 -19.55 20.81
N TYR A 30 55.68 -18.47 20.05
CA TYR A 30 54.45 -17.77 19.65
C TYR A 30 53.59 -18.61 18.68
N GLN A 31 54.21 -19.42 17.82
CA GLN A 31 53.50 -20.32 16.90
C GLN A 31 52.68 -21.37 17.67
N ASP A 32 53.30 -21.98 18.68
CA ASP A 32 52.64 -22.95 19.57
C ASP A 32 51.53 -22.27 20.40
N ALA A 33 51.74 -21.01 20.79
CA ALA A 33 50.77 -20.22 21.54
C ALA A 33 49.53 -19.87 20.69
N LEU A 34 49.72 -19.49 19.42
CA LEU A 34 48.63 -19.21 18.48
C LEU A 34 47.79 -20.46 18.24
N LEU A 35 48.44 -21.59 17.96
CA LEU A 35 47.76 -22.87 17.73
C LEU A 35 46.95 -23.32 18.93
N TYR A 36 47.56 -23.31 20.12
CA TYR A 36 46.87 -23.70 21.34
C TYR A 36 45.74 -22.72 21.70
N ALA A 37 45.89 -21.43 21.41
CA ALA A 37 44.80 -20.48 21.60
C ALA A 37 43.63 -20.76 20.64
N CYS A 38 43.90 -20.99 19.34
CA CYS A 38 42.85 -21.34 18.37
C CYS A 38 42.15 -22.67 18.71
N GLU A 39 42.89 -23.67 19.21
CA GLU A 39 42.34 -24.95 19.67
C GLU A 39 41.38 -24.81 20.84
N GLN A 40 41.64 -23.86 21.75
CA GLN A 40 40.85 -23.68 22.97
C GLN A 40 39.78 -22.58 22.85
N CYS A 41 39.79 -21.81 21.76
CA CYS A 41 38.83 -20.76 21.48
C CYS A 41 37.56 -21.40 20.89
N VAL A 42 36.63 -21.76 21.78
CA VAL A 42 35.31 -22.33 21.45
C VAL A 42 34.29 -21.21 21.48
N PHE A 43 33.36 -21.21 20.51
CA PHE A 43 32.37 -20.15 20.35
C PHE A 43 31.47 -19.99 21.58
N ASP A 44 31.42 -18.77 22.12
CA ASP A 44 30.46 -18.34 23.15
C ASP A 44 29.95 -16.92 22.80
N CYS A 45 28.79 -16.54 23.33
CA CYS A 45 27.89 -15.50 22.78
C CYS A 45 28.44 -14.05 22.70
N ASP A 46 29.67 -13.75 23.15
CA ASP A 46 30.23 -12.40 23.25
C ASP A 46 31.75 -12.38 22.91
N TYR A 47 32.07 -12.61 21.63
CA TYR A 47 33.44 -12.86 21.14
C TYR A 47 34.40 -11.68 21.34
N GLU A 48 33.94 -10.42 21.34
CA GLU A 48 34.80 -9.26 21.53
C GLU A 48 35.33 -9.16 22.96
N LYS A 49 34.66 -9.78 23.91
CA LYS A 49 35.09 -9.84 25.31
C LYS A 49 35.80 -11.14 25.66
N ASP A 50 35.91 -12.09 24.72
CA ASP A 50 36.63 -13.33 24.97
C ASP A 50 38.14 -13.05 25.08
N PRO A 51 38.75 -13.27 26.26
CA PRO A 51 40.19 -13.07 26.45
C PRO A 51 41.05 -13.94 25.52
N LEU A 52 40.56 -15.13 25.10
CA LEU A 52 41.27 -15.99 24.14
C LEU A 52 41.24 -15.39 22.74
N PHE A 53 40.09 -14.86 22.31
CA PHE A 53 39.98 -14.13 21.05
C PHE A 53 40.89 -12.91 21.01
N GLN A 54 40.88 -12.08 22.05
CA GLN A 54 41.75 -10.89 22.13
C GLN A 54 43.23 -11.26 22.10
N PHE A 55 43.60 -12.37 22.74
CA PHE A 55 44.95 -12.91 22.67
C PHE A 55 45.33 -13.37 21.24
N ILE A 56 44.45 -14.09 20.54
CA ILE A 56 44.65 -14.51 19.14
C ILE A 56 44.79 -13.29 18.23
N LYS A 57 43.88 -12.32 18.34
CA LYS A 57 43.89 -11.08 17.57
C LYS A 57 45.22 -10.34 17.75
N LEU A 58 45.68 -10.19 18.98
CA LEU A 58 46.93 -9.49 19.30
C LEU A 58 48.18 -10.22 18.76
N LEU A 59 48.18 -11.56 18.76
CA LEU A 59 49.24 -12.34 18.11
C LEU A 59 49.24 -12.14 16.58
N ILE A 60 48.08 -12.20 15.95
CA ILE A 60 47.92 -12.05 14.49
C ILE A 60 48.30 -10.62 14.03
N GLU A 61 47.87 -9.59 14.75
CA GLU A 61 48.21 -8.18 14.46
C GLU A 61 49.73 -7.95 14.53
N GLN A 62 50.44 -8.68 15.40
CA GLN A 62 51.88 -8.57 15.60
C GLN A 62 52.69 -9.63 14.84
N ARG A 63 52.08 -10.36 13.90
CA ARG A 63 52.69 -11.51 13.21
C ARG A 63 54.04 -11.22 12.57
N GLN A 64 54.22 -10.05 11.97
CA GLN A 64 55.47 -9.65 11.32
C GLN A 64 56.60 -9.48 12.35
N THR A 65 56.29 -8.82 13.46
CA THR A 65 57.23 -8.57 14.57
C THR A 65 57.57 -9.85 15.34
N LEU A 66 56.62 -10.78 15.41
CA LEU A 66 56.75 -12.05 16.13
C LEU A 66 57.25 -13.22 15.26
N ALA A 67 57.50 -12.99 13.97
CA ALA A 67 57.83 -14.01 12.98
C ALA A 67 56.85 -15.20 12.99
N LEU A 68 55.55 -14.90 13.07
CA LEU A 68 54.47 -15.89 13.03
C LEU A 68 54.05 -16.20 11.59
N ASP A 69 53.93 -17.48 11.25
CA ASP A 69 53.34 -17.93 10.00
C ASP A 69 52.00 -18.64 10.29
N VAL A 70 50.89 -18.01 9.91
CA VAL A 70 49.54 -18.55 10.14
C VAL A 70 49.27 -19.85 9.34
N ASN A 71 50.13 -20.19 8.39
CA ASN A 71 50.06 -21.43 7.60
C ASN A 71 50.91 -22.56 8.17
N GLN A 72 51.74 -22.31 9.17
CA GLN A 72 52.65 -23.30 9.72
C GLN A 72 52.00 -24.11 10.85
N SER A 73 52.15 -25.43 10.81
CA SER A 73 51.85 -26.29 11.95
C SER A 73 53.02 -26.25 12.96
N ALA A 74 52.72 -26.27 14.25
CA ALA A 74 53.75 -26.38 15.29
C ALA A 74 54.46 -27.74 15.21
N ALA A 75 55.70 -27.81 15.71
CA ALA A 75 56.51 -29.04 15.69
C ALA A 75 55.85 -30.26 16.38
N ASN A 76 54.86 -30.02 17.24
CA ASN A 76 54.11 -31.06 17.98
C ASN A 76 52.59 -31.07 17.68
N HIS A 77 52.11 -30.28 16.73
CA HIS A 77 50.70 -30.26 16.33
C HIS A 77 50.58 -30.65 14.85
N TYR A 78 49.77 -31.66 14.54
CA TYR A 78 49.52 -32.08 13.15
C TYR A 78 48.57 -31.17 12.38
N GLN A 79 48.10 -30.08 13.01
CA GLN A 79 47.02 -29.23 12.50
C GLN A 79 47.41 -27.76 12.53
N ARG A 80 46.83 -27.00 11.60
CA ARG A 80 47.08 -25.57 11.40
C ARG A 80 46.05 -24.72 12.17
N PRO A 81 46.33 -23.44 12.46
CA PRO A 81 45.38 -22.59 13.19
C PRO A 81 44.00 -22.51 12.54
N VAL A 82 43.97 -22.51 11.21
CA VAL A 82 42.74 -22.51 10.40
C VAL A 82 41.85 -23.74 10.69
N ILE A 83 42.45 -24.91 10.96
CA ILE A 83 41.70 -26.14 11.24
C ILE A 83 41.04 -26.13 12.60
N TYR A 84 41.73 -25.59 13.60
CA TYR A 84 41.13 -25.43 14.92
C TYR A 84 40.02 -24.38 14.92
N ALA A 85 40.21 -23.26 14.20
CA ALA A 85 39.15 -22.27 13.99
C ALA A 85 37.92 -22.87 13.31
N LEU A 86 38.12 -23.76 12.33
CA LEU A 86 37.04 -24.49 11.67
C LEU A 86 36.35 -25.48 12.60
N ARG A 87 37.09 -26.35 13.29
CA ARG A 87 36.52 -27.37 14.20
C ARG A 87 35.74 -26.76 15.36
N ASN A 88 36.21 -25.63 15.86
CA ASN A 88 35.53 -24.91 16.93
C ASN A 88 34.41 -23.98 16.42
N ASN A 89 34.12 -24.00 15.10
CA ASN A 89 33.17 -23.12 14.43
C ASN A 89 33.41 -21.61 14.71
N HIS A 90 34.66 -21.20 14.92
CA HIS A 90 35.03 -19.84 15.31
C HIS A 90 35.37 -18.97 14.09
N ILE A 91 34.34 -18.59 13.34
CA ILE A 91 34.44 -17.91 12.02
C ILE A 91 35.18 -16.57 12.07
N ILE A 92 35.13 -15.85 13.19
CA ILE A 92 35.83 -14.56 13.31
C ILE A 92 37.35 -14.77 13.41
N VAL A 93 37.78 -15.84 14.06
CA VAL A 93 39.20 -16.26 14.08
C VAL A 93 39.59 -16.76 12.69
N LEU A 94 38.70 -17.46 11.99
CA LEU A 94 38.90 -17.87 10.60
C LEU A 94 39.17 -16.65 9.70
N LYS A 95 38.34 -15.61 9.80
CA LYS A 95 38.50 -14.35 9.03
C LYS A 95 39.77 -13.59 9.40
N LEU A 96 40.12 -13.53 10.69
CA LEU A 96 41.39 -12.93 11.14
C LEU A 96 42.59 -13.68 10.57
N LEU A 97 42.56 -15.01 10.55
CA LEU A 97 43.61 -15.84 9.98
C LEU A 97 43.69 -15.68 8.45
N GLU A 98 42.56 -15.60 7.75
CA GLU A 98 42.49 -15.37 6.31
C GLU A 98 43.03 -13.99 5.93
N GLN A 99 42.63 -12.93 6.65
CA GLN A 99 43.20 -11.58 6.49
C GLN A 99 44.71 -11.57 6.79
N ALA A 100 45.16 -12.48 7.64
CA ALA A 100 46.55 -12.74 7.91
C ALA A 100 47.22 -13.72 6.91
N GLY A 101 46.59 -14.00 5.77
CA GLY A 101 47.17 -14.78 4.67
C GLY A 101 47.14 -16.30 4.86
N ALA A 102 46.24 -16.82 5.71
CA ALA A 102 46.00 -18.26 5.80
C ALA A 102 45.43 -18.80 4.47
N LYS A 103 45.94 -19.95 4.03
CA LYS A 103 45.51 -20.65 2.81
C LYS A 103 44.98 -22.02 3.17
N PHE A 104 43.85 -22.42 2.59
CA PHE A 104 43.29 -23.77 2.74
C PHE A 104 44.02 -24.78 1.84
N THR A 105 44.22 -25.99 2.34
CA THR A 105 44.69 -27.14 1.53
C THR A 105 43.52 -28.04 1.14
N SER A 106 43.69 -28.83 0.08
CA SER A 106 42.65 -29.72 -0.46
C SER A 106 42.11 -30.72 0.57
N GLN A 107 42.95 -31.20 1.49
CA GLN A 107 42.55 -32.14 2.54
C GLN A 107 41.61 -31.49 3.58
N GLU A 108 41.81 -30.20 3.85
CA GLU A 108 41.03 -29.45 4.84
C GLU A 108 39.68 -29.02 4.27
N LEU A 109 39.61 -28.83 2.95
CA LEU A 109 38.36 -28.67 2.22
C LEU A 109 37.48 -29.93 2.32
N ILE A 110 38.09 -31.12 2.34
CA ILE A 110 37.37 -32.38 2.54
C ILE A 110 36.87 -32.52 3.99
N GLU A 111 37.67 -32.13 4.99
CA GLU A 111 37.24 -32.11 6.40
C GLU A 111 36.08 -31.12 6.64
N LEU A 112 36.06 -29.99 5.93
CA LEU A 112 34.95 -29.04 5.89
C LEU A 112 33.65 -29.70 5.39
N THR A 113 33.70 -30.41 4.26
CA THR A 113 32.54 -31.12 3.71
C THR A 113 32.05 -32.25 4.62
N ALA A 114 32.95 -32.89 5.39
CA ALA A 114 32.58 -33.93 6.34
C ALA A 114 31.90 -33.37 7.62
N LEU A 115 32.26 -32.17 8.08
CA LEU A 115 31.60 -31.45 9.19
C LEU A 115 30.20 -30.91 8.81
N GLU A 116 29.88 -30.83 7.52
CA GLU A 116 28.57 -30.42 7.00
C GLU A 116 27.50 -31.52 7.07
N LEU A 117 27.90 -32.80 7.10
CA LEU A 117 27.02 -33.96 7.22
C LEU A 117 26.37 -34.13 8.61
N ASP A 118 26.74 -33.31 9.59
CA ASP A 118 26.19 -33.34 10.95
C ASP A 118 24.91 -32.47 11.07
N ASN A 119 23.85 -33.06 11.63
CA ASN A 119 22.43 -32.95 11.26
C ASN A 119 21.67 -31.60 11.38
N ASN A 120 22.31 -30.44 11.59
CA ASN A 120 21.58 -29.17 11.84
C ASN A 120 21.97 -28.01 10.90
N LEU A 121 21.77 -28.20 9.58
CA LEU A 121 21.98 -27.18 8.54
C LEU A 121 21.23 -25.86 8.80
N LEU A 122 19.97 -25.93 9.23
CA LEU A 122 19.14 -24.73 9.48
C LEU A 122 19.65 -23.92 10.69
N GLU A 123 20.07 -24.60 11.76
CA GLU A 123 20.62 -23.95 12.94
C GLU A 123 21.99 -23.31 12.63
N LYS A 124 22.78 -23.95 11.77
CA LYS A 124 24.05 -23.40 11.24
C LYS A 124 23.80 -22.17 10.36
N GLU A 125 22.85 -22.21 9.42
CA GLU A 125 22.46 -21.06 8.59
C GLU A 125 21.95 -19.89 9.46
N GLN A 126 21.12 -20.15 10.48
CA GLN A 126 20.61 -19.13 11.40
C GLN A 126 21.72 -18.51 12.26
N ARG A 127 22.64 -19.31 12.80
CA ARG A 127 23.80 -18.80 13.56
C ARG A 127 24.75 -18.01 12.67
N LEU A 128 24.96 -18.43 11.42
CA LEU A 128 25.74 -17.66 10.44
C LEU A 128 25.12 -16.30 10.16
N ALA A 129 23.80 -16.23 9.98
CA ALA A 129 23.07 -14.98 9.81
C ALA A 129 23.23 -14.05 11.03
N GLN A 130 23.15 -14.58 12.26
CA GLN A 130 23.38 -13.81 13.50
C GLN A 130 24.81 -13.29 13.62
N ILE A 131 25.80 -14.04 13.15
CA ILE A 131 27.21 -13.62 13.13
C ILE A 131 27.43 -12.54 12.08
N PHE A 132 26.85 -12.66 10.89
CA PHE A 132 26.90 -11.58 9.92
C PHE A 132 26.22 -10.32 10.45
N GLU A 133 25.13 -10.46 11.23
CA GLU A 133 24.47 -9.37 11.93
C GLU A 133 25.37 -8.67 12.94
N SER A 134 26.09 -9.42 13.77
CA SER A 134 27.03 -8.84 14.74
C SER A 134 28.24 -8.20 14.07
N LEU A 135 28.75 -8.76 12.97
CA LEU A 135 29.81 -8.17 12.15
C LEU A 135 29.39 -6.90 11.39
N HIS A 136 28.07 -6.66 11.27
CA HIS A 136 27.49 -5.49 10.62
C HIS A 136 27.08 -4.39 11.60
N ASN A 137 27.27 -4.60 12.91
CA ASN A 137 27.03 -3.60 13.95
C ASN A 137 28.10 -2.50 14.00
N ASP A 138 28.49 -1.95 12.85
CA ASP A 138 29.43 -0.84 12.75
C ASP A 138 28.75 0.43 12.22
N GLU A 139 28.76 1.47 13.06
CA GLU A 139 28.35 2.87 12.84
C GLU A 139 26.90 3.14 12.38
N PHE A 140 26.41 2.48 11.33
CA PHE A 140 25.08 2.72 10.78
C PHE A 140 23.96 2.23 11.68
N ALA A 141 24.12 1.09 12.38
CA ALA A 141 23.11 0.60 13.31
C ALA A 141 22.84 1.58 14.48
N ASN A 142 23.88 2.26 14.96
CA ASN A 142 23.76 3.29 16.00
C ASN A 142 23.15 4.59 15.46
N GLU A 143 23.55 5.01 14.25
CA GLU A 143 22.96 6.18 13.59
C GLU A 143 21.48 5.94 13.21
N GLU A 144 21.16 4.72 12.76
CA GLU A 144 19.82 4.25 12.45
C GLU A 144 18.95 4.19 13.70
N ALA A 145 19.41 3.59 14.81
CA ALA A 145 18.69 3.58 16.08
C ALA A 145 18.42 5.01 16.60
N THR A 146 19.38 5.91 16.44
CA THR A 146 19.25 7.32 16.82
C THR A 146 18.22 8.05 15.95
N LEU A 147 18.24 7.86 14.63
CA LEU A 147 17.28 8.48 13.72
C LEU A 147 15.88 7.86 13.88
N HIS A 148 15.80 6.54 13.99
CA HIS A 148 14.55 5.80 14.20
C HIS A 148 13.86 6.21 15.49
N SER A 149 14.60 6.31 16.60
CA SER A 149 14.05 6.76 17.89
C SER A 149 13.54 8.20 17.88
N ARG A 150 14.07 9.08 17.01
CA ARG A 150 13.60 10.47 16.87
C ARG A 150 12.25 10.57 16.17
N TYR A 151 12.00 9.78 15.12
CA TYR A 151 10.72 9.85 14.39
C TYR A 151 9.67 8.82 14.83
N SER A 152 10.05 7.69 15.46
CA SER A 152 9.11 6.65 15.90
C SER A 152 8.25 7.05 17.10
N ARG A 153 8.61 8.13 17.82
CA ARG A 153 7.88 8.65 19.00
C ARG A 153 6.69 9.55 18.69
N LEU A 154 6.37 9.81 17.41
CA LEU A 154 5.43 10.85 17.00
C LEU A 154 4.24 10.23 16.25
N THR A 155 3.16 9.97 16.98
CA THR A 155 1.92 9.37 16.45
C THR A 155 0.80 10.37 16.17
N ASN A 156 0.95 11.65 16.55
CA ASN A 156 -0.10 12.66 16.39
C ASN A 156 0.08 13.51 15.11
N GLN A 157 -1.03 13.82 14.42
CA GLN A 157 -1.06 14.51 13.12
C GLN A 157 -0.40 15.90 13.13
N SER A 158 -0.54 16.67 14.22
CA SER A 158 0.11 17.99 14.36
C SER A 158 1.64 17.91 14.53
N GLN A 159 2.15 16.78 15.03
CA GLN A 159 3.58 16.49 15.17
C GLN A 159 4.19 15.84 13.91
N ALA A 160 3.35 15.31 13.01
CA ALA A 160 3.79 14.70 11.76
C ALA A 160 4.42 15.74 10.81
N VAL A 161 3.86 16.96 10.73
CA VAL A 161 4.42 18.05 9.90
C VAL A 161 5.78 18.52 10.42
N MET A 162 5.98 18.57 11.75
CA MET A 162 7.25 18.98 12.35
C MET A 162 8.38 17.94 12.20
N SER A 163 8.06 16.70 11.80
CA SER A 163 9.02 15.59 11.69
C SER A 163 9.31 15.15 10.25
N ASP A 164 8.71 15.77 9.24
CA ASP A 164 9.00 15.47 7.83
C ASP A 164 10.47 15.73 7.48
N ASN A 165 11.10 16.73 8.10
CA ASN A 165 12.54 17.00 7.95
C ASN A 165 13.38 15.79 8.40
N ASP A 166 13.18 15.30 9.62
CA ASP A 166 13.90 14.15 10.15
C ASP A 166 13.64 12.87 9.34
N ARG A 167 12.41 12.70 8.84
CA ARG A 167 12.05 11.58 7.95
C ARG A 167 12.76 11.67 6.61
N LEU A 168 12.76 12.83 5.96
CA LEU A 168 13.48 13.04 4.69
C LEU A 168 14.98 12.80 4.86
N ILE A 169 15.59 13.30 5.95
CA ILE A 169 17.00 13.04 6.27
C ILE A 169 17.23 11.54 6.47
N PHE A 170 16.37 10.86 7.23
CA PHE A 170 16.47 9.42 7.44
C PHE A 170 16.36 8.64 6.12
N ILE A 171 15.40 9.00 5.27
CA ILE A 171 15.19 8.39 3.95
C ILE A 171 16.46 8.52 3.10
N ILE A 172 17.00 9.73 2.96
CA ILE A 172 18.21 10.01 2.16
C ILE A 172 19.43 9.26 2.72
N LYS A 173 19.63 9.27 4.04
CA LYS A 173 20.74 8.56 4.70
C LYS A 173 20.63 7.05 4.54
N THR A 174 19.44 6.49 4.70
CA THR A 174 19.18 5.05 4.53
C THR A 174 19.47 4.61 3.10
N ILE A 175 19.02 5.38 2.11
CA ILE A 175 19.33 5.08 0.70
C ILE A 175 20.83 5.15 0.42
N ASN A 176 21.54 6.16 0.96
CA ASN A 176 22.99 6.27 0.83
C ASN A 176 23.72 5.08 1.44
N HIS A 177 23.27 4.62 2.61
CA HIS A 177 23.83 3.45 3.26
C HIS A 177 23.60 2.20 2.41
N LEU A 178 22.36 1.93 1.99
CA LEU A 178 22.03 0.81 1.09
C LEU A 178 22.89 0.83 -0.17
N SER A 179 23.00 1.99 -0.82
CA SER A 179 23.82 2.15 -2.04
C SER A 179 25.32 1.88 -1.77
N LYS A 180 25.88 2.42 -0.67
CA LYS A 180 27.29 2.25 -0.29
C LYS A 180 27.62 0.83 0.15
N TYR A 181 26.68 0.18 0.84
CA TYR A 181 26.86 -1.17 1.37
C TYR A 181 26.81 -2.20 0.24
N PHE A 182 25.76 -2.17 -0.58
CA PHE A 182 25.58 -3.15 -1.65
C PHE A 182 26.48 -2.90 -2.88
N SER A 183 26.96 -1.67 -3.11
CA SER A 183 28.04 -1.43 -4.09
C SER A 183 29.39 -2.02 -3.66
N LYS A 184 29.62 -2.21 -2.35
CA LYS A 184 30.84 -2.83 -1.80
C LYS A 184 30.74 -4.35 -1.69
N VAL A 185 29.56 -4.89 -1.41
CA VAL A 185 29.28 -6.35 -1.42
C VAL A 185 29.36 -6.94 -2.85
N ALA A 186 29.27 -6.09 -3.88
CA ALA A 186 29.59 -6.47 -5.26
C ALA A 186 31.10 -6.70 -5.51
N VAL A 187 31.97 -6.42 -4.53
CA VAL A 187 33.32 -6.98 -4.51
C VAL A 187 33.13 -8.42 -4.04
N PRO A 188 33.32 -9.44 -4.91
CA PRO A 188 33.40 -10.81 -4.42
C PRO A 188 34.41 -10.82 -3.29
N LEU A 189 34.16 -11.55 -2.21
CA LEU A 189 35.25 -11.92 -1.32
C LEU A 189 36.39 -12.37 -2.24
N GLN A 190 37.50 -11.63 -2.24
CA GLN A 190 38.54 -11.78 -3.27
C GLN A 190 39.15 -13.20 -3.25
N THR A 191 38.85 -13.95 -2.21
CA THR A 191 38.94 -15.39 -2.09
C THR A 191 37.54 -16.01 -2.26
N PRO A 192 37.30 -16.87 -3.27
CA PRO A 192 36.09 -17.67 -3.31
C PRO A 192 36.02 -18.44 -2.00
N LEU A 193 34.98 -18.21 -1.22
CA LEU A 193 34.74 -19.02 -0.04
C LEU A 193 34.53 -20.44 -0.59
N PRO A 194 35.29 -21.45 -0.13
CA PRO A 194 35.23 -22.79 -0.73
C PRO A 194 33.91 -23.54 -0.52
N ASN A 195 32.88 -22.87 0.01
CA ASN A 195 31.68 -23.46 0.55
C ASN A 195 30.43 -22.71 0.10
N GLU A 196 29.63 -23.38 -0.72
CA GLU A 196 28.33 -22.93 -1.22
C GLU A 196 27.38 -22.53 -0.08
N MET A 197 27.49 -23.14 1.10
CA MET A 197 26.68 -22.81 2.28
C MET A 197 27.02 -21.44 2.87
N PHE A 198 28.32 -21.08 2.94
CA PHE A 198 28.72 -19.76 3.44
C PHE A 198 28.37 -18.65 2.46
N GLU A 199 28.57 -18.89 1.17
CA GLU A 199 28.16 -17.95 0.12
C GLU A 199 26.64 -17.74 0.14
N LYS A 200 25.87 -18.83 0.28
CA LYS A 200 24.42 -18.79 0.42
C LYS A 200 23.99 -18.06 1.71
N ALA A 201 24.57 -18.38 2.87
CA ALA A 201 24.23 -17.74 4.14
C ALA A 201 24.57 -16.24 4.14
N HIS A 202 25.70 -15.85 3.56
CA HIS A 202 26.07 -14.45 3.40
C HIS A 202 25.15 -13.72 2.43
N LYS A 203 24.79 -14.36 1.31
CA LYS A 203 23.83 -13.83 0.34
C LYS A 203 22.45 -13.65 0.99
N ASP A 204 21.95 -14.67 1.68
CA ASP A 204 20.68 -14.66 2.41
C ASP A 204 20.66 -13.57 3.49
N TYR A 205 21.73 -13.46 4.29
CA TYR A 205 21.87 -12.39 5.26
C TYR A 205 21.83 -11.01 4.59
N SER A 206 22.60 -10.82 3.53
CA SER A 206 22.69 -9.56 2.80
C SER A 206 21.33 -9.15 2.21
N VAL A 207 20.58 -10.08 1.64
CA VAL A 207 19.22 -9.85 1.15
C VAL A 207 18.29 -9.49 2.30
N ASN A 208 18.29 -10.26 3.38
CA ASN A 208 17.44 -9.99 4.54
C ASN A 208 17.71 -8.61 5.15
N LEU A 209 18.98 -8.20 5.23
CA LEU A 209 19.39 -6.87 5.68
C LEU A 209 18.89 -5.79 4.72
N ALA A 210 19.05 -5.98 3.40
CA ALA A 210 18.52 -5.07 2.38
C ALA A 210 17.01 -4.87 2.54
N SER A 211 16.28 -5.98 2.57
CA SER A 211 14.84 -6.06 2.76
C SER A 211 14.38 -5.35 4.02
N ARG A 212 15.09 -5.53 5.14
CA ARG A 212 14.80 -4.87 6.42
C ARG A 212 14.94 -3.36 6.33
N HIS A 213 16.04 -2.85 5.77
CA HIS A 213 16.23 -1.41 5.60
C HIS A 213 15.29 -0.81 4.55
N ILE A 214 14.99 -1.52 3.46
CA ILE A 214 13.98 -1.12 2.47
C ILE A 214 12.60 -1.01 3.13
N THR A 215 12.23 -1.96 3.99
CA THR A 215 10.98 -1.92 4.74
C THR A 215 10.91 -0.70 5.67
N ARG A 216 12.01 -0.40 6.38
CA ARG A 216 12.11 0.79 7.25
C ARG A 216 12.07 2.09 6.47
N LEU A 217 12.73 2.15 5.32
CA LEU A 217 12.66 3.26 4.36
C LEU A 217 11.21 3.53 3.96
N CYS A 218 10.49 2.50 3.53
CA CYS A 218 9.09 2.64 3.13
C CYS A 218 8.18 3.04 4.30
N SER A 219 8.46 2.54 5.51
CA SER A 219 7.73 2.95 6.73
C SER A 219 7.94 4.44 7.05
N ALA A 220 9.16 4.96 6.86
CA ALA A 220 9.44 6.38 7.03
C ALA A 220 8.74 7.23 5.96
N ILE A 221 8.66 6.73 4.71
CA ILE A 221 7.91 7.38 3.62
C ILE A 221 6.40 7.43 3.94
N LYS A 222 5.81 6.31 4.39
CA LYS A 222 4.40 6.26 4.82
C LYS A 222 4.08 7.24 5.94
N GLY A 223 5.07 7.52 6.80
CA GLY A 223 4.95 8.47 7.89
C GLY A 223 4.94 9.94 7.48
N LEU A 224 5.28 10.30 6.23
CA LEU A 224 5.28 11.70 5.76
C LEU A 224 3.91 12.35 5.92
N SER A 225 3.85 13.66 6.16
CA SER A 225 2.57 14.37 6.35
C SER A 225 1.67 14.26 5.11
N PRO A 226 0.33 14.21 5.29
CA PRO A 226 -0.63 14.17 4.18
C PRO A 226 -0.45 15.32 3.18
N THR A 227 -0.13 16.53 3.69
CA THR A 227 0.12 17.71 2.86
C THR A 227 1.28 17.52 1.89
N LEU A 228 2.38 16.92 2.36
CA LEU A 228 3.55 16.65 1.53
C LEU A 228 3.26 15.52 0.54
N GLN A 229 2.57 14.47 0.98
CA GLN A 229 2.15 13.38 0.10
C GLN A 229 1.24 13.88 -1.03
N GLU A 230 0.24 14.70 -0.73
CA GLU A 230 -0.71 15.26 -1.69
C GLU A 230 0.01 16.15 -2.72
N LYS A 231 0.90 17.04 -2.26
CA LYS A 231 1.66 17.96 -3.13
C LYS A 231 2.52 17.23 -4.17
N TYR A 232 3.06 16.06 -3.83
CA TYR A 232 4.02 15.34 -4.67
C TYR A 232 3.48 14.03 -5.27
N ASN A 233 2.19 13.73 -5.12
CA ASN A 233 1.59 12.49 -5.63
C ASN A 233 1.75 12.33 -7.15
N ASP A 234 1.69 13.43 -7.91
CA ASP A 234 1.78 13.43 -9.38
C ASP A 234 3.22 13.32 -9.94
N CYS A 235 4.22 13.28 -9.05
CA CYS A 235 5.62 13.15 -9.42
C CYS A 235 6.02 11.70 -9.75
N PHE A 236 5.21 10.70 -9.40
CA PHE A 236 5.54 9.30 -9.68
C PHE A 236 5.19 8.86 -11.10
N GLN A 237 6.11 8.11 -11.70
CA GLN A 237 5.96 7.44 -12.99
C GLN A 237 6.47 6.00 -12.91
N PRO A 238 6.02 5.10 -13.80
CA PRO A 238 4.89 5.28 -14.73
C PRO A 238 3.54 5.19 -13.99
N ILE A 239 2.55 5.99 -14.40
CA ILE A 239 1.17 5.89 -13.88
C ILE A 239 0.66 4.44 -14.04
N PRO A 240 0.01 3.84 -13.02
CA PRO A 240 -0.50 4.44 -11.77
C PRO A 240 0.40 4.23 -10.54
N PHE A 241 1.73 4.38 -10.65
CA PHE A 241 2.58 4.35 -9.46
C PHE A 241 2.21 5.52 -8.52
N THR A 242 1.92 5.22 -7.25
CA THR A 242 1.53 6.19 -6.22
C THR A 242 2.25 5.88 -4.90
N TRP A 243 2.05 6.71 -3.87
CA TRP A 243 2.48 6.40 -2.51
C TRP A 243 1.99 5.04 -2.01
N ILE A 244 0.78 4.62 -2.41
CA ILE A 244 0.21 3.30 -2.07
C ILE A 244 1.05 2.17 -2.68
N THR A 245 1.57 2.36 -3.89
CA THR A 245 2.44 1.35 -4.54
C THR A 245 3.76 1.17 -3.78
N LEU A 246 4.31 2.24 -3.19
CA LEU A 246 5.48 2.16 -2.30
C LEU A 246 5.17 1.45 -0.98
N GLU A 247 3.96 1.66 -0.44
CA GLU A 247 3.49 0.94 0.74
C GLU A 247 3.36 -0.57 0.45
N GLN A 248 2.71 -0.94 -0.66
CA GLN A 248 2.60 -2.33 -1.11
C GLN A 248 3.98 -2.95 -1.38
N PHE A 249 4.91 -2.18 -1.98
CA PHE A 249 6.28 -2.65 -2.17
C PHE A 249 6.97 -3.02 -0.85
N ALA A 250 6.78 -2.22 0.20
CA ALA A 250 7.32 -2.50 1.53
C ALA A 250 6.87 -3.86 2.06
N TYR A 251 5.62 -4.23 1.79
CA TYR A 251 5.05 -5.51 2.20
C TYR A 251 5.73 -6.68 1.48
N PHE A 252 5.97 -6.58 0.17
CA PHE A 252 6.65 -7.63 -0.62
C PHE A 252 8.16 -7.68 -0.40
N ALA A 253 8.78 -6.56 -0.03
CA ALA A 253 10.20 -6.51 0.26
C ALA A 253 10.57 -7.29 1.52
N LYS A 254 9.62 -7.53 2.45
CA LYS A 254 9.86 -8.28 3.69
C LYS A 254 10.17 -9.76 3.41
N PRO A 255 11.18 -10.35 4.06
CA PRO A 255 11.40 -11.80 3.99
C PRO A 255 10.23 -12.50 4.66
N ARG A 256 9.54 -13.40 3.94
CA ARG A 256 8.50 -14.27 4.53
C ARG A 256 8.96 -15.71 4.53
N ALA A 257 8.67 -16.40 5.63
CA ALA A 257 8.65 -17.85 5.61
C ALA A 257 7.48 -18.26 4.69
N ILE A 258 7.79 -18.92 3.58
CA ILE A 258 6.76 -19.54 2.75
C ILE A 258 6.25 -20.72 3.56
N ILE A 259 5.13 -20.52 4.25
CA ILE A 259 4.42 -21.60 4.91
C ILE A 259 3.88 -22.47 3.78
N GLY A 260 4.31 -23.74 3.74
CA GLY A 260 3.83 -24.72 2.77
C GLY A 260 2.35 -24.98 3.00
N ALA A 261 1.50 -24.18 2.35
CA ALA A 261 0.05 -24.37 2.39
C ALA A 261 -0.37 -25.33 1.27
N ILE A 262 -1.21 -26.31 1.61
CA ILE A 262 -1.96 -27.10 0.64
C ILE A 262 -3.07 -26.18 0.11
N ILE A 263 -2.94 -25.74 -1.14
CA ILE A 263 -3.97 -24.95 -1.81
C ILE A 263 -4.74 -25.87 -2.75
N GLY A 264 -6.03 -26.05 -2.48
CA GLY A 264 -6.97 -26.63 -3.44
C GLY A 264 -7.33 -25.60 -4.50
N PHE A 265 -7.29 -25.99 -5.78
CA PHE A 265 -7.80 -25.13 -6.85
C PHE A 265 -9.09 -25.72 -7.41
N PRO A 266 -10.19 -24.97 -7.43
CA PRO A 266 -11.42 -25.40 -8.07
C PRO A 266 -11.20 -25.47 -9.58
N CYS A 267 -11.48 -26.61 -10.22
CA CYS A 267 -11.31 -26.79 -11.65
C CYS A 267 -12.68 -26.94 -12.32
N PRO A 268 -13.12 -25.98 -13.16
CA PRO A 268 -14.35 -26.14 -13.94
C PRO A 268 -14.30 -27.39 -14.82
N ARG A 269 -15.39 -28.18 -14.88
CA ARG A 269 -15.47 -29.39 -15.75
C ARG A 269 -15.30 -29.06 -17.25
N SER A 270 -15.62 -27.83 -17.66
CA SER A 270 -15.53 -27.36 -19.05
C SER A 270 -14.11 -27.05 -19.52
N ILE A 271 -13.14 -26.97 -18.60
CA ILE A 271 -11.73 -26.75 -18.94
C ILE A 271 -11.04 -28.10 -18.89
N SER A 272 -10.19 -28.40 -19.88
CA SER A 272 -9.39 -29.62 -19.84
C SER A 272 -8.61 -29.66 -18.51
N LYS A 273 -8.78 -30.73 -17.72
CA LYS A 273 -8.14 -30.87 -16.41
C LYS A 273 -6.62 -30.62 -16.52
N GLN A 274 -5.99 -31.03 -17.62
CA GLN A 274 -4.56 -30.83 -17.84
C GLN A 274 -4.16 -29.35 -18.02
N GLY A 275 -4.97 -28.53 -18.70
CA GLY A 275 -4.68 -27.12 -18.92
C GLY A 275 -4.82 -26.26 -17.66
N SER A 276 -5.94 -26.41 -16.93
CA SER A 276 -6.15 -25.73 -15.64
C SER A 276 -5.11 -26.15 -14.60
N GLN A 277 -4.76 -27.44 -14.56
CA GLN A 277 -3.70 -27.96 -13.71
C GLN A 277 -2.36 -27.33 -13.99
N LEU A 278 -1.99 -27.19 -15.26
CA LEU A 278 -0.73 -26.60 -15.65
C LEU A 278 -0.62 -25.14 -15.20
N TYR A 279 -1.64 -24.32 -15.47
CA TYR A 279 -1.57 -22.88 -15.19
C TYR A 279 -1.63 -22.54 -13.69
N SER A 280 -2.51 -23.19 -12.93
CA SER A 280 -2.53 -23.01 -11.46
C SER A 280 -1.26 -23.52 -10.79
N SER A 281 -0.70 -24.64 -11.28
CA SER A 281 0.59 -25.15 -10.78
C SER A 281 1.73 -24.18 -11.07
N LYS A 282 1.74 -23.52 -12.24
CA LYS A 282 2.73 -22.50 -12.57
C LYS A 282 2.59 -21.25 -11.71
N LEU A 283 1.38 -20.75 -11.51
CA LEU A 283 1.11 -19.63 -10.59
C LEU A 283 1.61 -19.96 -9.18
N TYR A 284 1.27 -21.14 -8.67
CA TYR A 284 1.68 -21.56 -7.34
C TYR A 284 3.20 -21.72 -7.22
N ARG A 285 3.88 -22.33 -8.20
CA ARG A 285 5.35 -22.41 -8.22
C ARG A 285 5.99 -21.02 -8.27
N GLU A 286 5.47 -20.10 -9.08
CA GLU A 286 5.98 -18.73 -9.12
C GLU A 286 5.87 -18.03 -7.76
N ILE A 287 4.83 -18.32 -6.98
CA ILE A 287 4.66 -17.79 -5.62
C ILE A 287 5.64 -18.45 -4.64
N LEU A 288 5.87 -19.77 -4.74
CA LEU A 288 6.90 -20.44 -3.96
C LEU A 288 8.31 -19.92 -4.28
N ASP A 289 8.56 -19.54 -5.53
CA ASP A 289 9.86 -19.02 -5.96
C ASP A 289 9.99 -17.49 -5.80
N SER A 290 8.96 -16.82 -5.24
CA SER A 290 8.90 -15.37 -5.05
C SER A 290 10.10 -14.82 -4.28
N ARG A 291 10.60 -15.55 -3.28
CA ARG A 291 11.81 -15.16 -2.52
C ARG A 291 13.01 -14.97 -3.46
N VAL A 292 13.24 -15.92 -4.36
CA VAL A 292 14.36 -15.85 -5.31
C VAL A 292 14.16 -14.71 -6.32
N VAL A 293 12.91 -14.45 -6.74
CA VAL A 293 12.58 -13.30 -7.60
C VAL A 293 12.87 -11.97 -6.87
N ILE A 294 12.47 -11.85 -5.60
CA ILE A 294 12.73 -10.65 -4.76
C ILE A 294 14.23 -10.43 -4.58
N GLU A 295 15.02 -11.48 -4.38
CA GLU A 295 16.49 -11.41 -4.28
C GLU A 295 17.13 -10.76 -5.52
N HIS A 296 16.66 -11.15 -6.71
CA HIS A 296 17.15 -10.59 -7.96
C HIS A 296 16.65 -9.16 -8.19
N ALA A 297 15.37 -8.91 -7.91
CA ALA A 297 14.78 -7.58 -8.01
C ALA A 297 15.46 -6.57 -7.07
N THR A 298 15.84 -6.99 -5.87
CA THR A 298 16.51 -6.15 -4.86
C THR A 298 17.79 -5.53 -5.42
N LYS A 299 18.56 -6.27 -6.22
CA LYS A 299 19.78 -5.75 -6.85
C LYS A 299 19.47 -4.61 -7.83
N ASP A 300 18.49 -4.80 -8.70
CA ASP A 300 18.08 -3.77 -9.67
C ASP A 300 17.50 -2.55 -8.93
N ILE A 301 16.67 -2.77 -7.91
CA ILE A 301 16.10 -1.72 -7.07
C ILE A 301 17.18 -0.87 -6.41
N ILE A 302 18.22 -1.49 -5.84
CA ILE A 302 19.32 -0.76 -5.22
C ILE A 302 20.11 0.04 -6.25
N ASN A 303 20.36 -0.53 -7.42
CA ASN A 303 21.21 0.08 -8.44
C ASN A 303 20.51 1.19 -9.25
N SER A 304 19.18 1.13 -9.44
CA SER A 304 18.41 2.11 -10.22
C SER A 304 17.40 2.92 -9.40
N ASP A 305 16.47 2.23 -8.76
CA ASP A 305 15.26 2.85 -8.21
C ASP A 305 15.57 3.64 -6.93
N LEU A 306 16.42 3.10 -6.05
CA LEU A 306 16.87 3.80 -4.85
C LEU A 306 17.64 5.08 -5.20
N LEU A 307 18.50 5.06 -6.22
CA LEU A 307 19.21 6.26 -6.66
C LEU A 307 18.23 7.33 -7.16
N SER A 308 17.20 6.91 -7.90
CA SER A 308 16.13 7.79 -8.39
C SER A 308 15.31 8.38 -7.23
N LEU A 309 14.96 7.57 -6.23
CA LEU A 309 14.29 8.01 -5.00
C LEU A 309 15.14 9.00 -4.21
N LYS A 310 16.45 8.76 -4.07
CA LYS A 310 17.36 9.67 -3.38
C LYS A 310 17.33 11.06 -4.02
N ASN A 311 17.44 11.11 -5.35
CA ASN A 311 17.43 12.38 -6.08
C ASN A 311 16.08 13.10 -5.90
N PHE A 312 14.97 12.36 -5.97
CA PHE A 312 13.63 12.88 -5.73
C PHE A 312 13.47 13.48 -4.33
N PHE A 313 13.80 12.73 -3.28
CA PHE A 313 13.68 13.23 -1.90
C PHE A 313 14.68 14.34 -1.56
N SER A 314 15.85 14.36 -2.21
CA SER A 314 16.80 15.48 -2.08
C SER A 314 16.25 16.77 -2.69
N GLN A 315 15.49 16.68 -3.79
CA GLN A 315 14.81 17.83 -4.39
C GLN A 315 13.66 18.32 -3.50
N ILE A 316 12.84 17.41 -2.95
CA ILE A 316 11.80 17.76 -1.97
C ILE A 316 12.42 18.47 -0.76
N PHE A 317 13.51 17.92 -0.22
CA PHE A 317 14.23 18.53 0.90
C PHE A 317 14.72 19.95 0.56
N ALA A 318 15.29 20.14 -0.63
CA ALA A 318 15.75 21.46 -1.06
C ALA A 318 14.60 22.48 -1.19
N VAL A 319 13.44 22.06 -1.69
CA VAL A 319 12.27 22.94 -1.89
C VAL A 319 11.55 23.23 -0.58
N GLU A 320 11.18 22.21 0.19
CA GLU A 320 10.36 22.36 1.41
C GLU A 320 11.15 22.83 2.63
N ILE A 321 12.41 22.40 2.76
CA ILE A 321 13.19 22.66 3.99
C ILE A 321 14.20 23.79 3.75
N LEU A 322 14.89 23.79 2.60
CA LEU A 322 15.87 24.83 2.27
C LEU A 322 15.27 26.02 1.52
N ASN A 323 13.97 26.02 1.25
CA ASN A 323 13.24 27.08 0.52
C ASN A 323 13.87 27.43 -0.85
N GLN A 324 14.46 26.45 -1.54
CA GLN A 324 15.06 26.67 -2.85
C GLN A 324 13.99 26.67 -3.95
N PRO A 325 14.01 27.65 -4.87
CA PRO A 325 13.06 27.71 -5.98
C PRO A 325 13.47 26.69 -7.05
N SER A 326 13.08 25.43 -6.87
CA SER A 326 13.29 24.35 -7.82
C SER A 326 12.01 23.55 -8.03
N ASN A 327 11.81 23.03 -9.23
CA ASN A 327 10.70 22.11 -9.50
C ASN A 327 11.17 20.69 -9.26
N VAL A 328 10.40 19.93 -8.47
CA VAL A 328 10.67 18.51 -8.24
C VAL A 328 10.34 17.72 -9.51
N SER A 329 11.36 17.07 -10.05
CA SER A 329 11.26 16.24 -11.26
C SER A 329 10.46 14.96 -11.02
N LYS A 330 9.85 14.43 -12.08
CA LYS A 330 9.15 13.15 -12.00
C LYS A 330 10.14 12.00 -11.82
N VAL A 331 9.79 11.04 -10.98
CA VAL A 331 10.62 9.88 -10.65
C VAL A 331 10.03 8.62 -11.30
N SER A 332 10.88 7.81 -11.93
CA SER A 332 10.50 6.50 -12.46
C SER A 332 11.08 5.39 -11.60
N LEU A 333 10.22 4.49 -11.10
CA LEU A 333 10.59 3.39 -10.19
C LEU A 333 10.16 2.05 -10.80
N LEU A 334 10.80 1.71 -11.92
CA LEU A 334 10.36 0.61 -12.78
C LEU A 334 10.50 -0.75 -12.11
N ALA A 335 11.61 -1.00 -11.40
CA ALA A 335 11.87 -2.29 -10.76
C ALA A 335 10.92 -2.52 -9.57
N MET A 336 10.76 -1.52 -8.70
CA MET A 336 9.79 -1.53 -7.61
C MET A 336 8.37 -1.74 -8.15
N LYS A 337 7.97 -1.01 -9.20
CA LYS A 337 6.65 -1.17 -9.79
C LYS A 337 6.43 -2.57 -10.34
N THR A 338 7.37 -3.07 -11.12
CA THR A 338 7.26 -4.38 -11.80
C THR A 338 7.14 -5.50 -10.78
N LEU A 339 7.98 -5.47 -9.74
CA LEU A 339 7.92 -6.45 -8.65
C LEU A 339 6.57 -6.38 -7.92
N THR A 340 6.17 -5.19 -7.46
CA THR A 340 4.92 -5.00 -6.71
C THR A 340 3.71 -5.41 -7.54
N THR A 341 3.61 -4.97 -8.79
CA THR A 341 2.49 -5.32 -9.67
C THR A 341 2.40 -6.82 -9.89
N ARG A 342 3.54 -7.50 -10.14
CA ARG A 342 3.55 -8.94 -10.37
C ARG A 342 3.17 -9.73 -9.12
N MET A 343 3.68 -9.33 -7.95
CA MET A 343 3.36 -10.01 -6.69
C MET A 343 1.91 -9.76 -6.25
N MET A 344 1.39 -8.54 -6.42
CA MET A 344 -0.03 -8.23 -6.21
C MET A 344 -0.93 -9.07 -7.11
N ASP A 345 -0.64 -9.12 -8.42
CA ASP A 345 -1.41 -9.92 -9.37
C ASP A 345 -1.46 -11.40 -8.92
N ASN A 346 -0.33 -11.95 -8.45
CA ASN A 346 -0.24 -13.33 -7.98
C ASN A 346 -1.12 -13.58 -6.74
N GLU A 347 -1.01 -12.73 -5.71
CA GLU A 347 -1.81 -12.84 -4.50
C GLU A 347 -3.30 -12.66 -4.78
N ILE A 348 -3.67 -11.73 -5.66
CA ILE A 348 -5.07 -11.46 -6.00
C ILE A 348 -5.67 -12.59 -6.83
N LEU A 349 -4.92 -13.14 -7.79
CA LEU A 349 -5.37 -14.31 -8.53
C LEU A 349 -5.63 -15.50 -7.61
N LEU A 350 -4.75 -15.75 -6.63
CA LEU A 350 -5.01 -16.77 -5.61
C LEU A 350 -6.27 -16.46 -4.78
N LYS A 351 -6.43 -15.22 -4.30
CA LYS A 351 -7.59 -14.80 -3.51
C LYS A 351 -8.90 -14.92 -4.31
N LEU A 352 -8.89 -14.55 -5.60
CA LEU A 352 -10.03 -14.72 -6.50
C LEU A 352 -10.37 -16.19 -6.71
N LEU A 353 -9.39 -17.06 -6.94
CA LEU A 353 -9.62 -18.50 -7.09
C LEU A 353 -10.20 -19.09 -5.79
N SER A 354 -9.69 -18.71 -4.63
CA SER A 354 -10.22 -19.13 -3.33
C SER A 354 -11.63 -18.61 -3.08
N LEU A 355 -11.93 -17.36 -3.47
CA LEU A 355 -13.25 -16.75 -3.35
C LEU A 355 -14.25 -17.25 -4.40
N LEU A 356 -13.81 -18.07 -5.35
CA LEU A 356 -14.69 -18.73 -6.34
C LEU A 356 -14.74 -20.24 -6.12
N ASP A 357 -14.01 -20.76 -5.12
CA ASP A 357 -14.14 -22.13 -4.67
C ASP A 357 -15.39 -22.26 -3.79
N TYR A 358 -16.30 -23.15 -4.19
CA TYR A 358 -17.47 -23.54 -3.41
C TYR A 358 -17.25 -24.87 -2.69
N SER A 359 -16.13 -25.55 -2.93
CA SER A 359 -15.78 -26.73 -2.16
C SER A 359 -15.23 -26.29 -0.80
N GLN A 360 -15.80 -26.82 0.28
CA GLN A 360 -15.36 -26.56 1.66
C GLN A 360 -13.82 -26.50 1.74
N PRO A 361 -13.23 -25.42 2.27
CA PRO A 361 -11.78 -25.29 2.32
C PRO A 361 -11.25 -26.26 3.37
N THR A 362 -10.74 -27.41 2.92
CA THR A 362 -9.73 -28.12 3.70
C THR A 362 -8.40 -27.36 3.54
N PHE A 363 -8.33 -26.15 4.12
CA PHE A 363 -7.03 -25.60 4.53
C PHE A 363 -6.65 -26.36 5.80
N GLN A 364 -6.15 -27.58 5.64
CA GLN A 364 -5.47 -28.26 6.74
C GLN A 364 -4.05 -27.73 6.82
N THR A 365 -3.83 -26.81 7.76
CA THR A 365 -2.50 -26.36 8.20
C THR A 365 -1.89 -27.31 9.24
N ASP A 366 -2.59 -28.38 9.65
CA ASP A 366 -2.08 -29.42 10.54
C ASP A 366 -1.07 -30.34 9.83
N LEU A 367 0.05 -29.76 9.44
CA LEU A 367 1.31 -30.46 9.31
C LEU A 367 1.97 -30.40 10.69
N SER A 368 1.85 -31.50 11.42
CA SER A 368 2.47 -31.73 12.73
C SER A 368 3.80 -31.00 12.93
N ASP A 369 4.02 -30.48 14.14
CA ASP A 369 5.20 -29.74 14.62
C ASP A 369 6.57 -30.44 14.44
N SER A 370 6.63 -31.57 13.74
CA SER A 370 7.87 -32.27 13.40
C SER A 370 8.65 -31.50 12.31
N PRO A 371 9.89 -31.07 12.60
CA PRO A 371 10.79 -30.47 11.60
C PRO A 371 11.11 -31.40 10.42
N ALA A 372 10.90 -32.71 10.58
CA ALA A 372 11.13 -33.70 9.52
C ALA A 372 10.04 -33.67 8.43
N THR A 373 8.81 -33.28 8.77
CA THR A 373 7.70 -33.24 7.80
C THR A 373 7.82 -32.02 6.88
N ARG A 374 8.34 -30.89 7.38
CA ARG A 374 8.59 -29.67 6.57
C ARG A 374 9.51 -29.89 5.36
N LYS A 375 10.40 -30.90 5.42
CA LYS A 375 11.30 -31.25 4.31
C LYS A 375 10.66 -32.12 3.23
N THR A 376 9.50 -32.73 3.50
CA THR A 376 8.94 -33.81 2.67
C THR A 376 7.53 -33.52 2.14
N VAL A 377 6.93 -32.37 2.47
CA VAL A 377 5.68 -31.96 1.82
C VAL A 377 6.03 -31.36 0.46
N SER A 378 6.21 -32.26 -0.51
CA SER A 378 5.97 -31.92 -1.90
C SER A 378 4.55 -31.35 -1.96
N SER A 379 4.44 -30.08 -2.29
CA SER A 379 3.21 -29.29 -2.27
C SER A 379 2.11 -30.01 -3.06
N LEU A 380 1.14 -30.60 -2.35
CA LEU A 380 0.05 -31.33 -3.00
C LEU A 380 -0.99 -30.32 -3.46
N VAL A 381 -0.99 -30.03 -4.75
CA VAL A 381 -2.06 -29.27 -5.39
C VAL A 381 -3.22 -30.21 -5.69
N PHE A 382 -4.35 -30.05 -4.99
CA PHE A 382 -5.54 -30.85 -5.24
C PHE A 382 -6.50 -30.12 -6.17
N PHE A 383 -6.97 -30.82 -7.20
CA PHE A 383 -7.94 -30.32 -8.16
C PHE A 383 -9.29 -30.96 -7.89
N ARG A 384 -10.26 -30.15 -7.50
CA ARG A 384 -11.65 -30.59 -7.33
C ARG A 384 -12.46 -30.16 -8.55
N THR A 385 -13.18 -31.10 -9.13
CA THR A 385 -14.22 -30.79 -10.13
C THR A 385 -15.54 -30.69 -9.40
N PRO A 386 -16.07 -29.48 -9.15
CA PRO A 386 -17.41 -29.34 -8.58
C PRO A 386 -18.44 -30.08 -9.47
N GLU A 387 -19.48 -30.61 -8.84
CA GLU A 387 -20.66 -31.12 -9.53
C GLU A 387 -21.41 -29.95 -10.18
N PRO A 388 -21.95 -30.09 -11.41
CA PRO A 388 -22.77 -29.05 -12.02
C PRO A 388 -24.13 -28.96 -11.33
N GLY A 389 -24.58 -27.72 -11.07
CA GLY A 389 -25.87 -27.40 -10.46
C GLY A 389 -25.75 -27.05 -8.97
N GLU A 390 -26.24 -25.88 -8.58
CA GLU A 390 -26.43 -25.42 -7.19
C GLU A 390 -25.19 -25.52 -6.28
N GLY A 391 -23.97 -25.59 -6.83
CA GLY A 391 -22.75 -25.79 -6.03
C GLY A 391 -22.49 -24.68 -5.00
N TYR A 392 -23.06 -23.49 -5.20
CA TYR A 392 -23.00 -22.43 -4.19
C TYR A 392 -23.84 -22.75 -2.93
N LYS A 393 -24.87 -23.62 -3.02
CA LYS A 393 -25.75 -23.99 -1.92
C LYS A 393 -25.07 -24.80 -0.82
N ASP A 394 -23.94 -25.44 -1.14
CA ASP A 394 -23.08 -26.11 -0.16
C ASP A 394 -22.42 -25.12 0.82
N MET A 395 -22.42 -23.82 0.49
CA MET A 395 -21.72 -22.78 1.22
C MET A 395 -22.61 -21.56 1.55
N LEU A 396 -23.66 -21.30 0.76
CA LEU A 396 -24.57 -20.16 0.93
C LEU A 396 -26.02 -20.60 0.83
N ASN A 397 -26.80 -20.31 1.86
CA ASN A 397 -28.24 -20.45 1.87
C ASN A 397 -28.94 -19.12 1.58
N LEU A 398 -29.19 -18.83 0.30
CA LEU A 398 -29.88 -17.60 -0.11
C LEU A 398 -31.34 -17.52 0.36
N SER A 399 -31.93 -18.60 0.90
CA SER A 399 -33.26 -18.50 1.52
C SER A 399 -33.20 -17.71 2.82
N THR A 400 -32.07 -17.71 3.52
CA THR A 400 -31.89 -17.00 4.80
C THR A 400 -31.30 -15.61 4.58
N ARG A 401 -31.51 -14.73 5.56
CA ARG A 401 -30.95 -13.39 5.54
C ARG A 401 -29.42 -13.43 5.65
N THR A 402 -28.88 -14.32 6.49
CA THR A 402 -27.44 -14.57 6.63
C THR A 402 -26.79 -14.94 5.29
N GLY A 403 -27.35 -15.90 4.55
CA GLY A 403 -26.79 -16.30 3.25
C GLY A 403 -26.87 -15.19 2.18
N ARG A 404 -27.93 -14.38 2.18
CA ARG A 404 -28.04 -13.21 1.27
C ARG A 404 -27.00 -12.13 1.56
N PHE A 405 -26.75 -11.81 2.84
CA PHE A 405 -25.71 -10.86 3.22
C PHE A 405 -24.30 -11.39 2.90
N ALA A 406 -24.06 -12.67 3.13
CA ALA A 406 -22.81 -13.32 2.77
C ALA A 406 -22.57 -13.28 1.24
N ALA A 407 -23.63 -13.45 0.44
CA ALA A 407 -23.56 -13.33 -1.02
C ALA A 407 -23.21 -11.90 -1.48
N LEU A 408 -23.82 -10.86 -0.90
CA LEU A 408 -23.43 -9.46 -1.17
C LEU A 408 -21.98 -9.20 -0.78
N ARG A 409 -21.56 -9.71 0.37
CA ARG A 409 -20.16 -9.57 0.82
C ARG A 409 -19.20 -10.18 -0.17
N ARG A 410 -19.51 -11.35 -0.72
CA ARG A 410 -18.70 -12.03 -1.72
C ARG A 410 -18.57 -11.20 -3.00
N LEU A 411 -19.67 -10.62 -3.49
CA LEU A 411 -19.66 -9.71 -4.64
C LEU A 411 -18.83 -8.45 -4.38
N GLN A 412 -18.97 -7.86 -3.19
CA GLN A 412 -18.15 -6.72 -2.76
C GLN A 412 -16.65 -7.07 -2.80
N LEU A 413 -16.26 -8.23 -2.25
CA LEU A 413 -14.87 -8.67 -2.23
C LEU A 413 -14.32 -8.96 -3.63
N ILE A 414 -15.10 -9.60 -4.50
CA ILE A 414 -14.73 -9.83 -5.90
C ILE A 414 -14.48 -8.49 -6.62
N GLY A 415 -15.41 -7.54 -6.49
CA GLY A 415 -15.28 -6.22 -7.11
C GLY A 415 -14.09 -5.44 -6.56
N GLU A 416 -13.81 -5.52 -5.25
CA GLU A 416 -12.64 -4.90 -4.62
C GLU A 416 -11.33 -5.48 -5.18
N LEU A 417 -11.22 -6.80 -5.31
CA LEU A 417 -10.05 -7.49 -5.86
C LEU A 417 -9.78 -7.11 -7.32
N ILE A 418 -10.83 -6.90 -8.12
CA ILE A 418 -10.74 -6.56 -9.56
C ILE A 418 -10.46 -5.06 -9.79
N THR A 419 -10.47 -4.21 -8.76
CA THR A 419 -10.12 -2.78 -8.94
C THR A 419 -8.69 -2.62 -9.45
N GLY A 420 -8.46 -1.58 -10.27
CA GLY A 420 -7.13 -1.28 -10.83
C GLY A 420 -6.06 -0.89 -9.79
N LYS A 421 -6.43 -0.77 -8.51
CA LYS A 421 -5.49 -0.61 -7.38
C LYS A 421 -4.91 -1.95 -6.91
N ASN A 422 -5.68 -3.01 -7.11
CA ASN A 422 -5.37 -4.35 -6.68
C ASN A 422 -4.87 -5.15 -7.88
N LEU A 423 -5.73 -5.41 -8.88
CA LEU A 423 -5.38 -6.20 -10.05
C LEU A 423 -4.89 -5.31 -11.19
N SER A 424 -3.76 -5.68 -11.80
CA SER A 424 -3.15 -4.83 -12.82
C SER A 424 -4.02 -4.69 -14.07
N SER A 425 -4.09 -3.48 -14.60
CA SER A 425 -4.78 -3.26 -15.89
C SER A 425 -4.13 -4.02 -17.03
N SER A 426 -2.81 -4.29 -16.95
CA SER A 426 -2.11 -5.17 -17.90
C SER A 426 -2.70 -6.57 -17.95
N LEU A 427 -3.12 -7.12 -16.82
CA LEU A 427 -3.74 -8.44 -16.76
C LEU A 427 -5.19 -8.39 -17.26
N LEU A 428 -5.97 -7.41 -16.81
CA LEU A 428 -7.37 -7.24 -17.22
C LEU A 428 -7.52 -7.01 -18.73
N CYS A 429 -6.60 -6.27 -19.35
CA CYS A 429 -6.58 -6.01 -20.79
C CYS A 429 -6.19 -7.23 -21.66
N LEU A 430 -5.78 -8.35 -21.05
CA LEU A 430 -5.56 -9.59 -21.80
C LEU A 430 -6.88 -10.19 -22.31
N ASP A 431 -7.98 -9.99 -21.58
CA ASP A 431 -9.34 -10.37 -22.02
C ASP A 431 -10.25 -9.13 -22.07
N ASN A 432 -10.28 -8.47 -23.22
CA ASN A 432 -11.12 -7.30 -23.46
C ASN A 432 -12.61 -7.66 -23.65
N SER A 433 -12.97 -8.94 -23.74
CA SER A 433 -14.37 -9.37 -23.89
C SER A 433 -15.18 -9.30 -22.60
N VAL A 434 -14.53 -9.03 -21.46
CA VAL A 434 -15.16 -8.98 -20.14
C VAL A 434 -15.34 -7.54 -19.67
N ASN A 435 -16.55 -7.20 -19.24
CA ASN A 435 -16.82 -5.90 -18.61
C ASN A 435 -16.40 -5.92 -17.13
N TRP A 436 -15.10 -5.81 -16.85
CA TRP A 436 -14.58 -5.75 -15.48
C TRP A 436 -15.15 -4.61 -14.66
N ARG A 437 -15.58 -3.52 -15.31
CA ARG A 437 -16.15 -2.34 -14.64
C ARG A 437 -17.48 -2.64 -13.96
N ALA A 438 -18.29 -3.56 -14.49
CA ALA A 438 -19.56 -3.94 -13.88
C ALA A 438 -19.39 -4.51 -12.46
N PHE A 439 -18.36 -5.32 -12.22
CA PHE A 439 -18.04 -5.83 -10.87
C PHE A 439 -17.66 -4.71 -9.90
N ILE A 440 -16.91 -3.71 -10.38
CA ILE A 440 -16.51 -2.56 -9.58
C ILE A 440 -17.73 -1.68 -9.24
N GLU A 441 -18.64 -1.48 -10.18
CA GLU A 441 -19.88 -0.71 -9.97
C GLU A 441 -20.80 -1.38 -8.93
N ILE A 442 -20.94 -2.70 -8.98
CA ILE A 442 -21.66 -3.45 -7.95
C ILE A 442 -21.00 -3.26 -6.59
N ARG A 443 -19.67 -3.41 -6.50
CA ARG A 443 -18.93 -3.17 -5.26
C ARG A 443 -19.15 -1.75 -4.73
N ASP A 444 -19.07 -0.75 -5.60
CA ASP A 444 -19.21 0.66 -5.21
C ASP A 444 -20.61 0.93 -4.66
N ALA A 445 -21.66 0.37 -5.25
CA ALA A 445 -23.02 0.51 -4.72
C ALA A 445 -23.24 -0.26 -3.41
N ILE A 446 -22.65 -1.45 -3.26
CA ILE A 446 -22.72 -2.23 -2.01
C ILE A 446 -21.99 -1.50 -0.88
N VAL A 447 -20.82 -0.90 -1.15
CA VAL A 447 -20.03 -0.16 -0.16
C VAL A 447 -20.71 1.16 0.17
N HIS A 448 -21.08 1.95 -0.83
CA HIS A 448 -21.58 3.32 -0.65
C HIS A 448 -23.11 3.37 -0.54
N GLN A 449 -23.69 2.54 0.33
CA GLN A 449 -25.14 2.59 0.61
C GLN A 449 -25.56 3.87 1.35
N ASP A 450 -24.59 4.63 1.86
CA ASP A 450 -24.78 5.96 2.45
C ASP A 450 -24.97 7.08 1.40
N GLU A 451 -24.79 6.76 0.12
CA GLU A 451 -24.89 7.69 -1.02
C GLU A 451 -26.11 7.41 -1.91
N GLY A 452 -26.70 8.48 -2.45
CA GLY A 452 -27.87 8.39 -3.33
C GLY A 452 -28.99 7.54 -2.70
N ASP A 453 -29.60 6.69 -3.52
CA ASP A 453 -30.60 5.68 -3.17
C ASP A 453 -30.05 4.25 -3.16
N ASN A 454 -28.72 4.08 -3.03
CA ASN A 454 -28.05 2.78 -3.11
C ASN A 454 -28.58 1.79 -2.06
N LYS A 455 -28.80 2.23 -0.81
CA LYS A 455 -29.40 1.38 0.23
C LYS A 455 -30.71 0.75 -0.24
N HIS A 456 -31.61 1.56 -0.78
CA HIS A 456 -32.91 1.09 -1.24
C HIS A 456 -32.78 0.07 -2.39
N LYS A 457 -31.91 0.34 -3.36
CA LYS A 457 -31.65 -0.58 -4.48
C LYS A 457 -31.09 -1.93 -3.99
N ILE A 458 -30.21 -1.92 -2.99
CA ILE A 458 -29.68 -3.14 -2.36
C ILE A 458 -30.76 -3.87 -1.57
N GLU A 459 -31.65 -3.18 -0.85
CA GLU A 459 -32.79 -3.80 -0.17
C GLU A 459 -33.75 -4.46 -1.15
N THR A 460 -34.08 -3.80 -2.25
CA THR A 460 -34.89 -4.38 -3.34
C THR A 460 -34.22 -5.61 -3.92
N LEU A 461 -32.89 -5.62 -4.09
CA LEU A 461 -32.16 -6.81 -4.51
C LEU A 461 -32.32 -7.97 -3.51
N LEU A 462 -32.24 -7.68 -2.22
CA LEU A 462 -32.31 -8.69 -1.15
C LEU A 462 -33.72 -9.21 -0.86
N MET A 463 -34.75 -8.41 -1.13
CA MET A 463 -36.16 -8.74 -0.82
C MET A 463 -36.93 -9.17 -2.06
N ASP A 464 -36.88 -8.38 -3.13
CA ASP A 464 -37.78 -8.51 -4.28
C ASP A 464 -37.13 -9.21 -5.48
N ASN A 465 -35.80 -9.11 -5.62
CA ASN A 465 -35.04 -9.68 -6.74
C ASN A 465 -34.03 -10.75 -6.30
N THR A 466 -34.38 -11.57 -5.31
CA THR A 466 -33.51 -12.68 -4.84
C THR A 466 -33.14 -13.66 -5.96
N GLY A 467 -34.02 -13.86 -6.94
CA GLY A 467 -33.73 -14.69 -8.12
C GLY A 467 -32.58 -14.17 -8.97
N LEU A 468 -32.38 -12.84 -9.05
CA LEU A 468 -31.22 -12.27 -9.75
C LEU A 468 -29.92 -12.58 -8.99
N LEU A 469 -29.94 -12.46 -7.66
CA LEU A 469 -28.79 -12.79 -6.82
C LEU A 469 -28.44 -14.29 -6.93
N GLU A 470 -29.45 -15.16 -6.97
CA GLU A 470 -29.29 -16.60 -7.21
C GLU A 470 -28.66 -16.88 -8.58
N GLN A 471 -29.14 -16.25 -9.66
CA GLN A 471 -28.57 -16.38 -11.00
C GLN A 471 -27.11 -15.91 -11.06
N ILE A 472 -26.76 -14.82 -10.35
CA ILE A 472 -25.37 -14.37 -10.26
C ILE A 472 -24.49 -15.46 -9.61
N MET A 473 -24.94 -16.04 -8.50
CA MET A 473 -24.18 -17.06 -7.77
C MET A 473 -24.07 -18.39 -8.53
N ASP A 474 -25.12 -18.81 -9.23
CA ASP A 474 -25.19 -20.11 -9.91
C ASP A 474 -24.64 -20.09 -11.34
N THR A 475 -24.71 -18.95 -12.04
CA THR A 475 -24.31 -18.83 -13.45
C THR A 475 -23.08 -17.96 -13.65
N ASP A 476 -23.13 -16.70 -13.18
CA ASP A 476 -22.09 -15.71 -13.49
C ASP A 476 -20.78 -15.98 -12.72
N LEU A 477 -20.83 -16.37 -11.45
CA LEU A 477 -19.61 -16.65 -10.67
C LEU A 477 -18.86 -17.91 -11.14
N PRO A 478 -19.54 -19.03 -11.48
CA PRO A 478 -18.86 -20.16 -12.12
C PRO A 478 -18.26 -19.82 -13.49
N GLU A 479 -18.90 -18.95 -14.27
CA GLU A 479 -18.32 -18.42 -15.52
C GLU A 479 -17.10 -17.52 -15.24
N LEU A 480 -17.14 -16.72 -14.17
CA LEU A 480 -16.00 -15.90 -13.75
C LEU A 480 -14.79 -16.77 -13.44
N LEU A 481 -14.98 -17.89 -12.74
CA LEU A 481 -13.90 -18.84 -12.48
C LEU A 481 -13.25 -19.33 -13.78
N LYS A 482 -14.05 -19.66 -14.81
CA LYS A 482 -13.50 -20.05 -16.12
C LYS A 482 -12.69 -18.93 -16.76
N ARG A 483 -13.18 -17.69 -16.69
CA ARG A 483 -12.47 -16.51 -17.22
C ARG A 483 -11.18 -16.22 -16.47
N ILE A 484 -11.11 -16.44 -15.16
CA ILE A 484 -9.85 -16.36 -14.41
C ILE A 484 -8.83 -17.40 -14.92
N TYR A 485 -9.24 -18.64 -15.19
CA TYR A 485 -8.34 -19.63 -15.81
C TYR A 485 -7.89 -19.24 -17.22
N GLN A 486 -8.77 -18.65 -18.02
CA GLN A 486 -8.41 -18.13 -19.33
C GLN A 486 -7.39 -16.97 -19.21
N LEU A 487 -7.58 -16.06 -18.25
CA LEU A 487 -6.61 -15.01 -17.95
C LEU A 487 -5.25 -15.59 -17.54
N LEU A 488 -5.22 -16.65 -16.72
CA LEU A 488 -3.97 -17.34 -16.38
C LEU A 488 -3.29 -17.92 -17.62
N SER A 489 -4.05 -18.53 -18.53
CA SER A 489 -3.53 -19.03 -19.81
C SER A 489 -2.93 -17.90 -20.66
N LEU A 490 -3.65 -16.78 -20.82
CA LEU A 490 -3.19 -15.63 -21.61
C LEU A 490 -1.95 -14.96 -20.98
N ARG A 491 -1.92 -14.88 -19.65
CA ARG A 491 -0.76 -14.42 -18.87
C ARG A 491 0.46 -15.28 -19.16
N GLU A 492 0.31 -16.60 -19.15
CA GLU A 492 1.40 -17.53 -19.47
C GLU A 492 1.85 -17.45 -20.93
N GLN A 493 0.96 -17.14 -21.87
CA GLN A 493 1.33 -16.90 -23.27
C GLN A 493 2.13 -15.60 -23.44
N THR A 494 1.85 -14.59 -22.62
CA THR A 494 2.51 -13.28 -22.68
C THR A 494 3.87 -13.30 -21.96
N LEU A 495 3.92 -13.91 -20.76
CA LEU A 495 5.11 -13.97 -19.93
C LEU A 495 5.09 -15.24 -19.07
N SER A 496 5.57 -16.34 -19.64
CA SER A 496 5.49 -17.66 -18.99
C SER A 496 6.48 -17.86 -17.85
N TYR A 497 6.04 -18.50 -16.78
CA TYR A 497 6.94 -19.09 -15.78
C TYR A 497 7.38 -20.50 -16.20
N ASP A 498 8.70 -20.71 -16.29
CA ASP A 498 9.36 -21.96 -16.70
C ASP A 498 9.99 -22.72 -15.53
N GLY A 499 9.80 -22.25 -14.29
CA GLY A 499 10.44 -22.83 -13.10
C GLY A 499 11.88 -22.35 -12.88
N ASN A 500 12.33 -21.32 -13.60
CA ASN A 500 13.61 -20.66 -13.36
C ASN A 500 13.40 -19.20 -12.90
N PRO A 501 13.43 -18.92 -11.59
CA PRO A 501 13.14 -17.58 -11.05
C PRO A 501 14.15 -16.52 -11.51
N ASN A 502 15.41 -16.90 -11.78
CA ASN A 502 16.45 -15.97 -12.21
C ASN A 502 16.14 -15.41 -13.61
N ASN A 503 15.88 -16.30 -14.57
CA ASN A 503 15.52 -15.92 -15.93
C ASN A 503 14.15 -15.23 -15.98
N HIS A 504 13.25 -15.57 -15.06
CA HIS A 504 11.94 -14.96 -14.95
C HIS A 504 12.01 -13.47 -14.60
N TRP A 505 12.84 -13.08 -13.62
CA TRP A 505 13.00 -11.67 -13.28
C TRP A 505 13.52 -10.83 -14.46
N SER A 506 14.52 -11.34 -15.19
CA SER A 506 15.03 -10.64 -16.38
C SER A 506 13.95 -10.42 -17.43
N ARG A 507 13.15 -11.46 -17.72
CA ARG A 507 12.02 -11.35 -18.66
C ARG A 507 10.96 -10.36 -18.21
N LEU A 508 10.60 -10.36 -16.92
CA LEU A 508 9.68 -9.39 -16.32
C LEU A 508 10.15 -7.95 -16.55
N ARG A 509 11.42 -7.69 -16.27
CA ARG A 509 12.04 -6.36 -16.43
C ARG A 509 12.06 -5.92 -17.89
N ASP A 510 12.53 -6.78 -18.79
CA ASP A 510 12.66 -6.44 -20.21
C ASP A 510 11.28 -6.19 -20.86
N PHE A 511 10.26 -6.95 -20.43
CA PHE A 511 8.87 -6.69 -20.81
C PHE A 511 8.35 -5.33 -20.30
N ALA A 512 8.68 -4.97 -19.06
CA ALA A 512 8.28 -3.69 -18.48
C ALA A 512 8.93 -2.49 -19.19
N VAL A 513 10.23 -2.58 -19.52
CA VAL A 513 10.95 -1.57 -20.29
C VAL A 513 10.32 -1.39 -21.67
N SER A 514 10.10 -2.48 -22.40
CA SER A 514 9.52 -2.45 -23.75
C SER A 514 8.13 -1.79 -23.77
N ASN A 515 7.30 -2.07 -22.76
CA ASN A 515 5.97 -1.47 -22.63
C ASN A 515 6.00 0.02 -22.31
N GLU A 516 6.97 0.48 -21.50
CA GLU A 516 7.14 1.93 -21.27
C GLU A 516 7.57 2.66 -22.54
N GLU A 517 8.46 2.08 -23.33
CA GLU A 517 8.94 2.66 -24.58
C GLU A 517 7.82 2.78 -25.60
N ALA A 518 6.99 1.73 -25.76
CA ALA A 518 5.82 1.76 -26.63
C ALA A 518 4.82 2.87 -26.24
N ARG A 519 4.58 3.08 -24.94
CA ARG A 519 3.69 4.15 -24.43
C ARG A 519 4.23 5.55 -24.68
N LYS A 520 5.55 5.73 -24.71
CA LYS A 520 6.17 7.04 -25.01
C LYS A 520 6.01 7.40 -26.49
N GLN A 521 6.00 6.42 -27.38
CA GLN A 521 5.87 6.62 -28.83
C GLN A 521 4.42 6.90 -29.28
N SER A 522 3.41 6.49 -28.51
CA SER A 522 1.99 6.57 -28.91
C SER A 522 1.28 7.90 -28.62
N LYS A 523 1.98 8.97 -28.18
CA LYS A 523 1.34 10.27 -27.96
C LYS A 523 1.14 10.99 -29.30
N PRO A 524 -0.10 11.24 -29.76
CA PRO A 524 -0.33 11.94 -31.01
C PRO A 524 0.15 13.38 -30.89
N VAL A 525 1.08 13.78 -31.75
CA VAL A 525 1.44 15.19 -31.96
C VAL A 525 0.21 15.85 -32.57
N LYS A 526 -0.46 16.75 -31.84
CA LYS A 526 -1.54 17.56 -32.41
C LYS A 526 -0.92 18.42 -33.52
N GLU A 527 -1.42 18.30 -34.74
CA GLU A 527 -1.12 19.26 -35.81
C GLU A 527 -1.48 20.66 -35.31
N VAL A 528 -0.53 21.58 -35.41
CA VAL A 528 -0.73 22.98 -35.02
C VAL A 528 -1.47 23.67 -36.15
N GLU A 529 -2.77 23.93 -35.95
CA GLU A 529 -3.53 24.80 -36.87
C GLU A 529 -3.22 26.28 -36.59
N ARG A 530 -2.86 27.01 -37.65
CA ARG A 530 -2.58 28.45 -37.60
C ARG A 530 -3.86 29.23 -37.27
N ARG A 531 -3.79 30.23 -36.37
CA ARG A 531 -4.99 30.94 -35.86
C ARG A 531 -5.41 32.15 -36.71
N VAL A 532 -4.48 32.73 -37.46
CA VAL A 532 -4.73 33.83 -38.41
C VAL A 532 -3.92 33.63 -39.69
N SER A 533 -4.26 34.39 -40.74
CA SER A 533 -3.49 34.41 -41.99
C SER A 533 -2.16 35.17 -41.83
N GLU A 534 -1.19 34.90 -42.71
CA GLU A 534 0.13 35.54 -42.70
C GLU A 534 0.03 37.06 -42.89
N ASP A 535 -0.88 37.53 -43.77
CA ASP A 535 -1.11 38.96 -44.00
C ASP A 535 -1.67 39.67 -42.74
N GLU A 536 -2.58 39.01 -42.02
CA GLU A 536 -3.12 39.51 -40.76
C GLU A 536 -2.03 39.57 -39.66
N GLU A 537 -1.16 38.55 -39.61
CA GLU A 537 -0.02 38.50 -38.69
C GLU A 537 0.97 39.63 -38.98
N GLU A 538 1.43 39.78 -40.22
CA GLU A 538 2.35 40.84 -40.63
C GLU A 538 1.81 42.23 -40.31
N ARG A 539 0.49 42.44 -40.48
CA ARG A 539 -0.15 43.71 -40.14
C ARG A 539 -0.06 44.04 -38.65
N VAL A 540 -0.22 43.04 -37.78
CA VAL A 540 -0.07 43.21 -36.32
C VAL A 540 1.40 43.46 -35.97
N ILE A 541 2.33 42.68 -36.53
CA ILE A 541 3.76 42.81 -36.24
C ILE A 541 4.32 44.16 -36.72
N ARG A 542 3.94 44.63 -37.91
CA ARG A 542 4.36 45.94 -38.44
C ARG A 542 3.89 47.09 -37.56
N ASN A 543 2.68 47.01 -37.02
CA ASN A 543 2.16 48.01 -36.08
C ASN A 543 2.91 48.00 -34.74
N LEU A 544 3.24 46.83 -34.20
CA LEU A 544 4.05 46.70 -32.98
C LEU A 544 5.47 47.28 -33.18
N GLN A 545 6.08 47.04 -34.34
CA GLN A 545 7.38 47.61 -34.70
C GLN A 545 7.30 49.14 -34.83
N THR A 546 6.25 49.67 -35.47
CA THR A 546 6.03 51.11 -35.62
C THR A 546 5.85 51.82 -34.28
N LYS A 547 5.32 51.11 -33.27
CA LYS A 547 5.17 51.59 -31.89
C LYS A 547 6.37 51.29 -30.98
N ASN A 548 7.49 50.82 -31.53
CA ASN A 548 8.70 50.44 -30.79
C ASN A 548 8.43 49.45 -29.64
N ALA A 549 7.57 48.45 -29.87
CA ALA A 549 7.31 47.41 -28.89
C ALA A 549 8.58 46.56 -28.62
N PRO A 550 8.81 46.09 -27.37
CA PRO A 550 9.91 45.18 -27.07
C PRO A 550 9.87 43.90 -27.90
N GLN A 551 11.03 43.33 -28.22
CA GLN A 551 11.13 42.14 -29.06
C GLN A 551 10.44 40.92 -28.44
N GLU A 552 10.39 40.83 -27.11
CA GLU A 552 9.66 39.79 -26.39
C GLU A 552 8.15 39.88 -26.66
N VAL A 553 7.59 41.09 -26.74
CA VAL A 553 6.16 41.33 -27.03
C VAL A 553 5.84 40.95 -28.48
N ILE A 554 6.72 41.31 -29.43
CA ILE A 554 6.59 40.91 -30.84
C ILE A 554 6.61 39.39 -30.98
N THR A 555 7.54 38.72 -30.29
CA THR A 555 7.67 37.26 -30.30
C THR A 555 6.43 36.58 -29.71
N GLN A 556 5.90 37.12 -28.60
CA GLN A 556 4.67 36.61 -28.00
C GLN A 556 3.47 36.76 -28.95
N PHE A 557 3.32 37.89 -29.65
CA PHE A 557 2.25 38.02 -30.64
C PHE A 557 2.38 37.04 -31.80
N ARG A 558 3.59 36.79 -32.34
CA ARG A 558 3.80 35.80 -33.41
C ARG A 558 3.34 34.40 -33.00
N VAL A 559 3.80 33.95 -31.85
CA VAL A 559 3.48 32.63 -31.27
C VAL A 559 1.99 32.47 -30.92
N ILE A 560 1.29 33.58 -30.62
CA ILE A 560 -0.16 33.56 -30.39
C ILE A 560 -0.93 33.46 -31.73
N LEU A 561 -0.48 34.21 -32.74
CA LEU A 561 -1.11 34.33 -34.05
C LEU A 561 -0.89 33.08 -34.93
N ASP A 562 0.30 32.48 -34.87
CA ASP A 562 0.65 31.26 -35.60
C ASP A 562 0.09 29.97 -34.95
N GLY A 563 -0.46 30.09 -33.74
CA GLY A 563 -1.11 28.98 -33.02
C GLY A 563 -0.17 28.08 -32.21
N THR A 564 1.13 28.31 -32.24
CA THR A 564 2.15 27.48 -31.60
C THR A 564 2.22 27.66 -30.08
N GLY A 565 1.76 28.80 -29.54
CA GLY A 565 1.76 29.05 -28.09
C GLY A 565 0.40 29.22 -27.44
N PRO A 566 0.36 29.16 -26.10
CA PRO A 566 -0.87 29.25 -25.32
C PRO A 566 -1.52 30.64 -25.46
N ILE A 567 -2.87 30.68 -25.35
CA ILE A 567 -3.61 31.94 -25.31
C ILE A 567 -3.38 32.57 -23.92
N PRO A 568 -2.85 33.81 -23.83
CA PRO A 568 -2.60 34.46 -22.55
C PRO A 568 -3.88 34.79 -21.79
N GLU A 569 -3.79 34.82 -20.46
CA GLU A 569 -4.87 35.30 -19.59
C GLU A 569 -5.25 36.76 -19.88
N THR A 570 -6.49 37.14 -19.56
CA THR A 570 -7.06 38.47 -19.88
C THR A 570 -6.20 39.63 -19.40
N LYS A 571 -5.57 39.51 -18.22
CA LYS A 571 -4.69 40.54 -17.65
C LYS A 571 -3.42 40.71 -18.49
N THR A 572 -2.75 39.61 -18.83
CA THR A 572 -1.54 39.59 -19.67
C THR A 572 -1.83 40.08 -21.08
N MET A 573 -2.95 39.65 -21.67
CA MET A 573 -3.42 40.13 -22.97
C MET A 573 -3.70 41.64 -22.97
N GLY A 574 -4.27 42.16 -21.88
CA GLY A 574 -4.47 43.60 -21.69
C GLY A 574 -3.15 44.38 -21.69
N THR A 575 -2.10 43.83 -21.08
CA THR A 575 -0.76 44.43 -21.08
C THR A 575 -0.13 44.42 -22.47
N LEU A 576 -0.24 43.29 -23.19
CA LEU A 576 0.28 43.17 -24.56
C LEU A 576 -0.40 44.14 -25.53
N LYS A 577 -1.72 44.31 -25.42
CA LYS A 577 -2.49 45.26 -26.25
C LYS A 577 -2.12 46.73 -26.03
N ARG A 578 -1.39 47.09 -24.96
CA ARG A 578 -0.93 48.49 -24.75
C ARG A 578 0.09 48.94 -25.79
N TYR A 579 0.81 48.01 -26.39
CA TYR A 579 1.81 48.28 -27.43
C TYR A 579 1.21 48.44 -28.84
N LEU A 580 -0.11 48.32 -28.98
CA LEU A 580 -0.84 48.57 -30.22
C LEU A 580 -1.42 49.99 -30.24
N PRO A 581 -1.74 50.54 -31.43
CA PRO A 581 -2.40 51.85 -31.56
C PRO A 581 -3.63 51.93 -30.67
N GLN A 582 -3.78 52.99 -29.88
CA GLN A 582 -4.94 53.15 -29.01
C GLN A 582 -6.13 53.73 -29.78
N ARG A 583 -7.35 53.48 -29.31
CA ARG A 583 -8.60 53.94 -29.96
C ARG A 583 -8.64 55.45 -30.22
N GLY A 584 -7.97 56.26 -29.39
CA GLY A 584 -7.89 57.71 -29.54
C GLY A 584 -6.89 58.19 -30.60
N GLU A 585 -5.96 57.35 -31.05
CA GLU A 585 -4.91 57.70 -32.02
C GLU A 585 -5.35 57.39 -33.46
N ASN A 586 -5.91 56.20 -33.68
CA ASN A 586 -6.47 55.78 -34.96
C ASN A 586 -7.58 54.74 -34.72
N ARG A 587 -8.83 55.19 -34.82
CA ARG A 587 -10.01 54.37 -34.49
C ARG A 587 -10.16 53.17 -35.42
N ASP A 588 -9.87 53.34 -36.71
CA ASP A 588 -10.09 52.32 -37.73
C ASP A 588 -9.01 51.24 -37.66
N GLU A 589 -7.74 51.64 -37.50
CA GLU A 589 -6.64 50.68 -37.35
C GLU A 589 -6.73 49.93 -36.01
N PHE A 590 -7.13 50.59 -34.92
CA PHE A 590 -7.40 49.91 -33.64
C PHE A 590 -8.51 48.87 -33.77
N ALA A 591 -9.59 49.17 -34.49
CA ALA A 591 -10.69 48.24 -34.72
C ALA A 591 -10.26 47.03 -35.57
N ALA A 592 -9.45 47.25 -36.60
CA ALA A 592 -8.92 46.19 -37.46
C ALA A 592 -7.98 45.24 -36.68
N LEU A 593 -6.99 45.79 -35.95
CA LEU A 593 -6.05 45.00 -35.15
C LEU A 593 -6.74 44.28 -34.00
N SER A 594 -7.70 44.94 -33.34
CA SER A 594 -8.51 44.29 -32.29
C SER A 594 -9.30 43.12 -32.83
N THR A 595 -9.82 43.20 -34.06
CA THR A 595 -10.54 42.10 -34.72
C THR A 595 -9.61 40.92 -34.98
N ILE A 596 -8.41 41.16 -35.53
CA ILE A 596 -7.41 40.11 -35.80
C ILE A 596 -7.00 39.40 -34.49
N ILE A 597 -6.70 40.18 -33.45
CA ILE A 597 -6.29 39.61 -32.17
C ILE A 597 -7.43 38.85 -31.52
N ASN A 598 -8.65 39.40 -31.54
CA ASN A 598 -9.82 38.70 -31.01
C ASN A 598 -10.12 37.43 -31.80
N LYS A 599 -9.90 37.38 -33.12
CA LYS A 599 -9.97 36.14 -33.92
C LYS A 599 -8.92 35.12 -33.45
N ALA A 600 -7.69 35.55 -33.20
CA ALA A 600 -6.60 34.69 -32.72
C ALA A 600 -6.80 34.16 -31.28
N VAL A 601 -7.46 34.94 -30.41
CA VAL A 601 -7.65 34.58 -28.99
C VAL A 601 -9.05 34.07 -28.64
N SER A 602 -10.04 34.27 -29.52
CA SER A 602 -11.37 33.73 -29.32
C SER A 602 -11.40 32.28 -29.76
N LYS A 603 -11.74 31.37 -28.84
CA LYS A 603 -12.35 30.09 -29.26
C LYS A 603 -13.62 30.48 -30.00
N GLY A 604 -13.67 30.24 -31.31
CA GLY A 604 -14.84 30.58 -32.14
C GLY A 604 -16.13 30.16 -31.41
N LYS A 605 -16.95 31.14 -31.02
CA LYS A 605 -18.25 30.84 -30.43
C LYS A 605 -19.13 30.34 -31.56
N MET A 606 -19.23 29.01 -31.71
CA MET A 606 -20.16 28.41 -32.65
C MET A 606 -21.57 28.94 -32.38
N PRO A 607 -22.34 29.26 -33.43
CA PRO A 607 -23.75 29.62 -33.33
C PRO A 607 -24.51 28.58 -32.50
N GLU A 608 -25.47 29.02 -31.68
CA GLU A 608 -26.19 28.14 -30.75
C GLU A 608 -26.86 26.93 -31.42
N LYS A 609 -27.38 27.13 -32.63
CA LYS A 609 -27.98 26.09 -33.46
C LYS A 609 -26.98 25.01 -33.89
N GLU A 610 -25.75 25.41 -34.21
CA GLU A 610 -24.67 24.50 -34.60
C GLU A 610 -24.09 23.78 -33.37
N ARG A 611 -24.01 24.47 -32.22
CA ARG A 611 -23.67 23.89 -30.92
C ARG A 611 -24.70 22.83 -30.48
N LEU A 612 -25.99 23.07 -30.70
CA LEU A 612 -27.06 22.10 -30.40
C LEU A 612 -26.98 20.89 -31.34
N LYS A 613 -26.75 21.11 -32.63
CA LYS A 613 -26.58 20.01 -33.60
C LYS A 613 -25.36 19.14 -33.26
N LEU A 614 -24.21 19.75 -32.98
CA LEU A 614 -23.01 19.01 -32.55
C LEU A 614 -23.20 18.32 -31.20
N ARG A 615 -23.98 18.89 -30.28
CA ARG A 615 -24.34 18.19 -29.02
C ARG A 615 -25.22 16.98 -29.27
N GLN A 616 -26.22 17.08 -30.16
CA GLN A 616 -27.07 15.95 -30.53
C GLN A 616 -26.28 14.88 -31.28
N GLU A 617 -25.39 15.28 -32.18
CA GLU A 617 -24.53 14.38 -32.93
C GLU A 617 -23.48 13.71 -32.02
N ALA A 618 -22.91 14.45 -31.07
CA ALA A 618 -22.04 13.90 -30.04
C ALA A 618 -22.79 12.97 -29.07
N GLN A 619 -24.03 13.28 -28.70
CA GLN A 619 -24.87 12.38 -27.89
C GLN A 619 -25.22 11.11 -28.65
N LYS A 620 -25.55 11.22 -29.94
CA LYS A 620 -25.82 10.07 -30.80
C LYS A 620 -24.58 9.21 -30.97
N GLN A 621 -23.43 9.81 -31.28
CA GLN A 621 -22.14 9.10 -31.36
C GLN A 621 -21.76 8.48 -30.01
N ALA A 622 -22.02 9.14 -28.89
CA ALA A 622 -21.78 8.57 -27.57
C ALA A 622 -22.71 7.38 -27.27
N ALA A 623 -23.98 7.46 -27.66
CA ALA A 623 -24.92 6.35 -27.55
C ALA A 623 -24.53 5.17 -28.45
N GLU A 624 -24.13 5.43 -29.69
CA GLU A 624 -23.62 4.42 -30.64
C GLU A 624 -22.34 3.76 -30.10
N ARG A 625 -21.40 4.53 -29.55
CA ARG A 625 -20.19 3.99 -28.90
C ARG A 625 -20.54 3.14 -27.68
N LYS A 626 -21.44 3.59 -26.82
CA LYS A 626 -21.90 2.81 -25.65
C LYS A 626 -22.57 1.51 -26.07
N LEU A 627 -23.40 1.52 -27.10
CA LEU A 627 -24.06 0.32 -27.62
C LEU A 627 -23.03 -0.65 -28.24
N ALA A 628 -22.10 -0.13 -29.04
CA ALA A 628 -21.02 -0.94 -29.62
C ALA A 628 -20.13 -1.56 -28.54
N GLU A 629 -19.83 -0.81 -27.47
CA GLU A 629 -19.08 -1.28 -26.31
C GLU A 629 -19.87 -2.36 -25.54
N GLN A 630 -21.17 -2.17 -25.31
CA GLN A 630 -22.03 -3.17 -24.67
C GLN A 630 -22.11 -4.48 -25.47
N ASN A 631 -22.15 -4.38 -26.80
CA ASN A 631 -22.18 -5.53 -27.70
C ASN A 631 -20.83 -6.25 -27.80
N HIS A 632 -19.73 -5.61 -27.41
CA HIS A 632 -18.40 -6.24 -27.37
C HIS A 632 -18.28 -7.26 -26.23
N TYR A 633 -18.99 -7.03 -25.13
CA TYR A 633 -18.87 -7.84 -23.92
C TYR A 633 -19.64 -9.17 -24.02
N VAL A 634 -18.99 -10.26 -23.62
CA VAL A 634 -19.52 -11.63 -23.69
C VAL A 634 -19.73 -12.21 -22.28
N GLY A 635 -20.90 -12.78 -22.02
CA GLY A 635 -21.26 -13.40 -20.74
C GLY A 635 -21.68 -12.38 -19.66
N PHE A 636 -21.71 -12.85 -18.40
CA PHE A 636 -21.99 -12.04 -17.20
C PHE A 636 -23.24 -11.17 -17.32
N GLU A 637 -24.32 -11.73 -17.86
CA GLU A 637 -25.54 -10.99 -18.17
C GLU A 637 -26.19 -10.45 -16.90
N ASN A 638 -26.18 -11.23 -15.82
CA ASN A 638 -26.83 -10.88 -14.56
C ASN A 638 -26.02 -9.82 -13.79
N ILE A 639 -24.69 -9.95 -13.78
CA ILE A 639 -23.78 -8.92 -13.25
C ILE A 639 -23.92 -7.61 -14.02
N ARG A 640 -23.96 -7.64 -15.36
CA ARG A 640 -24.15 -6.43 -16.17
C ARG A 640 -25.54 -5.82 -15.93
N HIS A 641 -26.57 -6.64 -15.80
CA HIS A 641 -27.92 -6.19 -15.49
C HIS A 641 -27.98 -5.52 -14.12
N LEU A 642 -27.40 -6.13 -13.08
CA LEU A 642 -27.34 -5.55 -11.75
C LEU A 642 -26.55 -4.23 -11.73
N ALA A 643 -25.39 -4.17 -12.37
CA ALA A 643 -24.60 -2.95 -12.47
C ALA A 643 -25.41 -1.81 -13.14
N HIS A 644 -26.16 -2.12 -14.20
CA HIS A 644 -27.06 -1.16 -14.84
C HIS A 644 -28.12 -0.63 -13.86
N LEU A 645 -28.85 -1.52 -13.16
CA LEU A 645 -29.87 -1.13 -12.18
C LEU A 645 -29.29 -0.24 -11.08
N LEU A 646 -28.08 -0.53 -10.62
CA LEU A 646 -27.40 0.26 -9.58
C LEU A 646 -26.99 1.64 -10.08
N HIS A 647 -26.60 1.76 -11.35
CA HIS A 647 -26.19 3.02 -11.99
C HIS A 647 -27.35 3.93 -12.42
N GLU A 648 -28.60 3.47 -12.31
CA GLU A 648 -29.77 4.31 -12.61
C GLU A 648 -29.82 5.56 -11.73
N ALA A 649 -30.37 6.64 -12.29
CA ALA A 649 -30.44 7.92 -11.61
C ALA A 649 -31.18 7.77 -10.25
N PRO A 650 -30.67 8.39 -9.18
CA PRO A 650 -31.21 8.16 -7.85
C PRO A 650 -32.62 8.74 -7.70
N ILE A 651 -33.50 7.95 -7.09
CA ILE A 651 -34.87 8.35 -6.76
C ILE A 651 -34.82 9.17 -5.45
N LYS A 652 -35.21 10.44 -5.53
CA LYS A 652 -35.05 11.42 -4.44
C LYS A 652 -35.70 10.98 -3.13
N GLU A 653 -36.85 10.32 -3.21
CA GLU A 653 -37.62 9.82 -2.07
C GLU A 653 -36.85 8.74 -1.32
N ASN A 654 -36.05 7.95 -2.03
CA ASN A 654 -35.26 6.84 -1.49
C ASN A 654 -33.86 7.28 -1.07
N CYS A 655 -33.43 8.49 -1.45
CA CYS A 655 -32.12 9.00 -1.09
C CYS A 655 -31.88 9.05 0.43
N MET A 656 -30.62 8.82 0.81
CA MET A 656 -30.17 8.83 2.20
C MET A 656 -30.14 10.24 2.81
N THR A 657 -31.06 10.48 3.76
CA THR A 657 -31.03 11.65 4.65
C THR A 657 -30.21 11.34 5.91
N ALA A 658 -29.83 12.36 6.68
CA ALA A 658 -29.09 12.15 7.93
C ALA A 658 -29.85 11.22 8.90
N LYS A 659 -31.18 11.39 9.02
CA LYS A 659 -32.03 10.51 9.84
C LYS A 659 -32.05 9.07 9.32
N LYS A 660 -32.22 8.90 8.00
CA LYS A 660 -32.18 7.57 7.37
C LYS A 660 -30.83 6.88 7.57
N ARG A 661 -29.70 7.62 7.61
CA ARG A 661 -28.38 7.05 7.90
C ARG A 661 -28.27 6.49 9.30
N VAL A 662 -28.79 7.19 10.31
CA VAL A 662 -28.81 6.67 11.69
C VAL A 662 -29.65 5.40 11.76
N LEU A 663 -30.86 5.42 11.17
CA LEU A 663 -31.72 4.22 11.13
C LEU A 663 -31.06 3.06 10.38
N ALA A 664 -30.37 3.34 9.26
CA ALA A 664 -29.65 2.33 8.50
C ALA A 664 -28.49 1.71 9.30
N ALA A 665 -27.76 2.52 10.07
CA ALA A 665 -26.71 2.01 10.96
C ALA A 665 -27.29 1.08 12.03
N LYS A 666 -28.40 1.47 12.68
CA LYS A 666 -29.10 0.62 13.66
C LYS A 666 -29.61 -0.68 13.03
N GLU A 667 -30.20 -0.60 11.84
CA GLU A 667 -30.67 -1.77 11.10
C GLU A 667 -29.52 -2.73 10.79
N ALA A 668 -28.36 -2.23 10.37
CA ALA A 668 -27.18 -3.06 10.12
C ALA A 668 -26.68 -3.78 11.39
N LEU A 669 -26.72 -3.11 12.55
CA LEU A 669 -26.39 -3.74 13.85
C LEU A 669 -27.40 -4.82 14.24
N ALA A 670 -28.70 -4.53 14.06
CA ALA A 670 -29.76 -5.50 14.31
C ALA A 670 -29.63 -6.74 13.40
N ASN A 671 -29.31 -6.53 12.12
CA ASN A 671 -29.03 -7.59 11.14
C ASN A 671 -27.83 -8.45 11.56
N ALA A 672 -26.73 -7.84 12.06
CA ALA A 672 -25.58 -8.59 12.56
C ALA A 672 -25.95 -9.47 13.78
N ARG A 673 -26.73 -8.90 14.72
CA ARG A 673 -27.23 -9.64 15.89
C ARG A 673 -28.14 -10.80 15.48
N GLU A 674 -29.00 -10.60 14.49
CA GLU A 674 -29.89 -11.64 13.96
C GLU A 674 -29.10 -12.78 13.31
N CYS A 675 -28.01 -12.50 12.59
CA CYS A 675 -27.13 -13.54 12.04
C CYS A 675 -26.53 -14.42 13.16
N LEU A 676 -26.09 -13.81 14.27
CA LEU A 676 -25.58 -14.54 15.43
C LEU A 676 -26.68 -15.34 16.17
N LEU A 677 -27.92 -14.83 16.19
CA LEU A 677 -29.08 -15.54 16.73
C LEU A 677 -29.43 -16.76 15.87
N GLU A 678 -29.47 -16.59 14.54
CA GLU A 678 -29.78 -17.65 13.57
C GLU A 678 -28.79 -18.81 13.68
N LYS A 679 -27.50 -18.51 13.89
CA LYS A 679 -26.43 -19.50 14.07
C LYS A 679 -26.27 -20.00 15.51
N GLY A 680 -27.15 -19.56 16.42
CA GLY A 680 -27.20 -20.04 17.80
C GLY A 680 -26.09 -19.54 18.73
N TYR A 681 -25.26 -18.59 18.30
CA TYR A 681 -24.23 -17.99 19.17
C TYR A 681 -24.85 -17.00 20.16
N ILE A 682 -25.77 -16.14 19.72
CA ILE A 682 -26.58 -15.36 20.67
C ILE A 682 -27.82 -16.19 21.01
N VAL A 683 -28.11 -16.33 22.30
CA VAL A 683 -29.32 -17.00 22.81
C VAL A 683 -30.27 -15.97 23.39
N ALA A 684 -31.51 -15.94 22.89
CA ALA A 684 -32.52 -15.00 23.35
C ALA A 684 -32.77 -15.12 24.87
N GLY A 685 -32.86 -13.99 25.56
CA GLY A 685 -33.11 -13.92 27.00
C GLY A 685 -31.87 -13.96 27.89
N GLN A 686 -30.67 -14.21 27.35
CA GLN A 686 -29.43 -14.10 28.12
C GLN A 686 -28.97 -12.63 28.24
N PRO A 687 -28.40 -12.20 29.39
CA PRO A 687 -28.01 -10.82 29.64
C PRO A 687 -26.60 -10.46 29.15
N PHE A 688 -25.89 -11.40 28.51
CA PHE A 688 -24.49 -11.24 28.13
C PHE A 688 -24.31 -10.16 27.06
N LYS A 689 -23.29 -9.31 27.23
CA LYS A 689 -22.94 -8.22 26.31
C LYS A 689 -21.49 -8.31 25.81
N THR A 690 -20.61 -9.07 26.46
CA THR A 690 -19.19 -9.16 26.07
C THR A 690 -18.86 -10.48 25.38
N LEU A 691 -17.75 -10.51 24.63
CA LEU A 691 -17.27 -11.73 23.97
C LEU A 691 -16.95 -12.82 25.01
N GLU A 692 -16.30 -12.44 26.11
CA GLU A 692 -15.89 -13.36 27.16
C GLU A 692 -17.09 -14.05 27.82
N GLU A 693 -18.17 -13.31 28.06
CA GLU A 693 -19.41 -13.86 28.63
C GLU A 693 -20.06 -14.88 27.69
N TRP A 694 -20.18 -14.53 26.40
CA TRP A 694 -20.75 -15.42 25.39
C TRP A 694 -19.88 -16.65 25.12
N ASP A 695 -18.58 -16.49 24.97
CA ASP A 695 -17.64 -17.59 24.76
C ASP A 695 -17.63 -18.53 25.97
N GLN A 696 -17.63 -18.00 27.20
CA GLN A 696 -17.71 -18.84 28.40
C GLN A 696 -19.04 -19.62 28.46
N PHE A 697 -20.15 -18.99 28.09
CA PHE A 697 -21.45 -19.68 28.00
C PHE A 697 -21.39 -20.86 27.01
N HIS A 698 -20.86 -20.67 25.80
CA HIS A 698 -20.78 -21.75 24.81
C HIS A 698 -19.80 -22.85 25.20
N VAL A 699 -18.60 -22.48 25.66
CA VAL A 699 -17.58 -23.45 26.09
C VAL A 699 -18.11 -24.32 27.24
N THR A 700 -18.85 -23.75 28.19
CA THR A 700 -19.46 -24.52 29.29
C THR A 700 -20.60 -25.45 28.83
N GLN A 701 -21.24 -25.15 27.71
CA GLN A 701 -22.28 -25.98 27.07
C GLN A 701 -21.70 -26.95 26.03
N GLY A 702 -20.37 -27.00 25.85
CA GLY A 702 -19.69 -27.84 24.86
C GLY A 702 -19.77 -27.33 23.42
N GLY A 703 -20.16 -26.06 23.21
CA GLY A 703 -20.15 -25.37 21.93
C GLY A 703 -18.83 -24.64 21.64
N PRO A 704 -18.61 -24.22 20.38
CA PRO A 704 -17.41 -23.47 19.99
C PRO A 704 -17.47 -22.02 20.47
N CYS A 705 -16.30 -21.41 20.68
CA CYS A 705 -16.20 -19.95 20.84
C CYS A 705 -16.51 -19.24 19.51
N LEU A 706 -16.75 -17.91 19.54
CA LEU A 706 -17.08 -17.18 18.31
C LEU A 706 -15.97 -17.28 17.26
N THR A 707 -14.71 -17.23 17.70
CA THR A 707 -13.56 -17.31 16.77
C THR A 707 -13.57 -18.63 15.99
N GLU A 708 -13.77 -19.76 16.68
CA GLU A 708 -13.88 -21.07 16.05
C GLU A 708 -15.12 -21.17 15.16
N LEU A 709 -16.25 -20.62 15.61
CA LEU A 709 -17.48 -20.59 14.83
C LEU A 709 -17.29 -19.83 13.50
N LEU A 710 -16.62 -18.67 13.51
CA LEU A 710 -16.35 -17.87 12.30
C LEU A 710 -15.35 -18.53 11.34
N ILE A 711 -14.50 -19.43 11.83
CA ILE A 711 -13.58 -20.21 10.99
C ILE A 711 -14.34 -21.32 10.27
N ASN A 712 -15.24 -21.99 11.00
CA ASN A 712 -15.99 -23.12 10.50
C ASN A 712 -17.23 -22.71 9.66
N ASP A 713 -17.80 -21.53 9.92
CA ASP A 713 -18.96 -20.99 9.21
C ASP A 713 -18.59 -19.71 8.45
N GLN A 714 -18.13 -19.87 7.19
CA GLN A 714 -17.78 -18.76 6.32
C GLN A 714 -18.99 -17.89 5.93
N GLU A 715 -20.19 -18.47 5.87
CA GLU A 715 -21.41 -17.72 5.58
C GLU A 715 -21.67 -16.70 6.69
N LEU A 716 -21.62 -17.13 7.95
CA LEU A 716 -21.75 -16.24 9.10
C LEU A 716 -20.67 -15.16 9.10
N PHE A 717 -19.41 -15.55 8.88
CA PHE A 717 -18.29 -14.61 8.83
C PHE A 717 -18.49 -13.51 7.77
N TYR A 718 -18.89 -13.88 6.56
CA TYR A 718 -19.14 -12.92 5.50
C TYR A 718 -20.38 -12.05 5.78
N ALA A 719 -21.45 -12.62 6.34
CA ALA A 719 -22.64 -11.88 6.71
C ALA A 719 -22.33 -10.81 7.78
N LEU A 720 -21.58 -11.16 8.83
CA LEU A 720 -21.13 -10.22 9.86
C LEU A 720 -20.21 -9.16 9.27
N GLY A 721 -19.26 -9.56 8.41
CA GLY A 721 -18.39 -8.62 7.70
C GLY A 721 -19.17 -7.58 6.90
N TYR A 722 -20.25 -7.97 6.22
CA TYR A 722 -21.14 -7.06 5.51
C TYR A 722 -21.87 -6.12 6.47
N CYS A 723 -22.59 -6.67 7.45
CA CYS A 723 -23.41 -5.87 8.37
C CYS A 723 -22.56 -4.86 9.17
N THR A 724 -21.41 -5.29 9.69
CA THR A 724 -20.49 -4.40 10.42
C THR A 724 -19.92 -3.31 9.51
N ALA A 725 -19.53 -3.63 8.27
CA ALA A 725 -19.06 -2.62 7.33
C ALA A 725 -20.14 -1.57 7.03
N GLN A 726 -21.40 -1.98 6.79
CA GLN A 726 -22.50 -1.05 6.52
C GLN A 726 -22.78 -0.12 7.71
N ALA A 727 -22.80 -0.66 8.94
CA ALA A 727 -23.00 0.14 10.14
C ALA A 727 -21.93 1.25 10.27
N LEU A 728 -20.67 0.87 10.08
CA LEU A 728 -19.53 1.78 10.19
C LEU A 728 -19.41 2.76 9.01
N GLN A 729 -19.88 2.38 7.83
CA GLN A 729 -19.91 3.28 6.67
C GLN A 729 -20.89 4.43 6.89
N HIS A 730 -22.10 4.14 7.39
CA HIS A 730 -23.07 5.18 7.74
C HIS A 730 -22.55 6.11 8.86
N LEU A 731 -21.78 5.55 9.80
CA LEU A 731 -21.15 6.30 10.90
C LEU A 731 -20.26 7.45 10.40
N GLU A 732 -19.48 7.25 9.32
CA GLU A 732 -18.57 8.29 8.80
C GLU A 732 -19.34 9.53 8.32
N LYS A 733 -20.47 9.35 7.62
CA LYS A 733 -21.32 10.47 7.20
C LYS A 733 -22.09 11.10 8.35
N ILE A 734 -22.46 10.32 9.37
CA ILE A 734 -23.09 10.84 10.61
C ILE A 734 -22.09 11.76 11.33
N HIS A 735 -20.85 11.31 11.51
CA HIS A 735 -19.77 12.09 12.10
C HIS A 735 -19.51 13.39 11.34
N ALA A 736 -19.34 13.31 10.01
CA ALA A 736 -19.15 14.50 9.19
C ALA A 736 -20.30 15.51 9.34
N LYS A 737 -21.54 15.04 9.55
CA LYS A 737 -22.69 15.92 9.77
C LYS A 737 -22.67 16.57 11.16
N MET A 738 -22.28 15.82 12.18
CA MET A 738 -22.15 16.34 13.54
C MET A 738 -21.05 17.42 13.62
N ASP A 739 -19.89 17.18 12.98
CA ASP A 739 -18.81 18.16 12.85
C ASP A 739 -19.28 19.46 12.19
N GLN A 740 -20.00 19.35 11.06
CA GLN A 740 -20.55 20.51 10.35
C GLN A 740 -21.56 21.29 11.21
N SER A 741 -22.34 20.57 12.02
CA SER A 741 -23.30 21.16 12.94
C SER A 741 -22.67 21.64 14.25
N LYS A 742 -21.35 21.48 14.44
CA LYS A 742 -20.61 21.79 15.67
C LYS A 742 -21.24 21.14 16.91
N LEU A 743 -21.78 19.93 16.73
CA LEU A 743 -22.37 19.14 17.80
C LEU A 743 -21.33 18.14 18.26
N ASP A 744 -21.00 18.18 19.55
CA ASP A 744 -20.15 17.17 20.15
C ASP A 744 -20.90 15.83 20.23
N PHE A 745 -20.18 14.72 20.03
CA PHE A 745 -20.73 13.41 20.30
C PHE A 745 -21.05 13.28 21.80
N PRO A 746 -22.31 12.95 22.16
CA PRO A 746 -22.74 12.97 23.56
C PRO A 746 -22.19 11.83 24.42
N THR A 747 -21.47 10.85 23.86
CA THR A 747 -21.38 9.51 24.46
C THR A 747 -19.98 9.04 24.85
N GLN A 748 -19.96 8.11 25.81
CA GLN A 748 -18.76 7.48 26.36
C GLN A 748 -18.06 6.51 25.38
N TYR A 749 -18.76 6.01 24.35
CA TYR A 749 -18.22 4.99 23.44
C TYR A 749 -17.79 5.58 22.09
N LEU A 750 -18.69 6.22 21.33
CA LEU A 750 -18.46 6.66 19.95
C LEU A 750 -17.39 7.76 19.84
N GLY A 751 -17.46 8.79 20.68
CA GLY A 751 -16.47 9.88 20.65
C GLY A 751 -15.03 9.39 20.85
N PRO A 752 -14.72 8.69 21.96
CA PRO A 752 -13.36 8.19 22.21
C PRO A 752 -12.90 7.08 21.24
N LYS A 753 -13.81 6.28 20.69
CA LYS A 753 -13.47 5.12 19.82
C LYS A 753 -13.64 5.40 18.32
N TYR A 754 -14.02 6.59 17.87
CA TYR A 754 -14.29 6.85 16.45
C TYR A 754 -13.13 6.45 15.51
N ASP A 755 -11.89 6.84 15.83
CA ASP A 755 -10.72 6.45 15.04
C ASP A 755 -10.51 4.93 14.98
N TYR A 756 -10.82 4.24 16.07
CA TYR A 756 -10.77 2.79 16.15
C TYR A 756 -11.86 2.14 15.28
N LEU A 757 -13.08 2.68 15.31
CA LEU A 757 -14.20 2.23 14.48
C LEU A 757 -13.92 2.47 13.00
N ARG A 758 -13.35 3.62 12.63
CA ARG A 758 -12.93 3.93 11.25
C ARG A 758 -11.85 2.96 10.74
N LYS A 759 -10.85 2.63 11.56
CA LYS A 759 -9.84 1.61 11.22
C LYS A 759 -10.49 0.24 11.06
N THR A 760 -11.42 -0.12 11.93
CA THR A 760 -12.17 -1.39 11.87
C THR A 760 -12.98 -1.49 10.58
N ARG A 761 -13.63 -0.41 10.15
CA ARG A 761 -14.33 -0.34 8.86
C ARG A 761 -13.38 -0.62 7.70
N ASN A 762 -12.29 0.14 7.59
CA ASN A 762 -11.35 0.00 6.48
C ASN A 762 -10.81 -1.44 6.41
N LEU A 763 -10.52 -2.06 7.55
CA LEU A 763 -10.03 -3.43 7.60
C LEU A 763 -11.09 -4.46 7.25
N THR A 764 -12.33 -4.22 7.68
CA THR A 764 -13.47 -5.05 7.32
C THR A 764 -13.72 -4.92 5.83
N GLU A 765 -13.93 -3.72 5.28
CA GLU A 765 -14.27 -3.47 3.87
C GLU A 765 -13.26 -4.05 2.88
N HIS A 766 -11.96 -3.82 3.11
CA HIS A 766 -10.92 -4.26 2.19
C HIS A 766 -10.37 -5.67 2.49
N CYS A 767 -10.80 -6.30 3.61
CA CYS A 767 -10.30 -7.59 4.11
C CYS A 767 -8.75 -7.64 4.19
N ALA A 768 -8.19 -8.84 4.43
CA ALA A 768 -6.77 -9.17 4.63
C ALA A 768 -5.72 -8.41 3.79
N LEU A 769 -6.06 -7.88 2.61
CA LEU A 769 -5.18 -7.02 1.79
C LEU A 769 -4.60 -5.83 2.57
N TYR A 770 -5.29 -5.37 3.63
CA TYR A 770 -4.86 -4.25 4.47
C TYR A 770 -4.30 -4.64 5.84
N LEU A 771 -4.57 -5.84 6.39
CA LEU A 771 -3.94 -6.29 7.66
C LEU A 771 -2.42 -6.40 7.52
N ASP A 772 -2.04 -6.87 6.34
CA ASP A 772 -0.68 -7.02 5.87
C ASP A 772 0.07 -5.70 5.69
N ASN A 773 -0.65 -4.61 5.40
CA ASN A 773 -0.10 -3.26 5.17
C ASN A 773 -0.21 -2.31 6.39
N LEU A 774 -1.18 -2.54 7.29
CA LEU A 774 -1.47 -1.64 8.42
C LEU A 774 -0.85 -2.07 9.75
N TYR A 775 -0.53 -3.34 9.96
CA TYR A 775 0.09 -3.82 11.19
C TYR A 775 1.58 -4.13 11.00
N ARG A 776 2.37 -3.74 12.00
CA ARG A 776 3.76 -4.19 12.14
C ARG A 776 3.72 -5.71 12.30
N LEU A 777 3.96 -6.44 11.21
CA LEU A 777 4.11 -7.91 11.19
C LEU A 777 5.06 -8.45 12.27
N ASP A 778 5.90 -7.59 12.84
CA ASP A 778 6.76 -7.85 13.99
C ASP A 778 5.99 -8.33 15.25
N GLU A 779 4.66 -8.14 15.31
CA GLU A 779 3.77 -8.54 16.41
C GLU A 779 2.86 -9.74 16.08
N LEU A 780 2.92 -10.28 14.86
CA LEU A 780 2.12 -11.45 14.48
C LEU A 780 2.85 -12.73 14.90
N PRO A 781 2.29 -13.55 15.82
CA PRO A 781 2.88 -14.86 16.12
C PRO A 781 2.85 -15.74 14.87
N GLU A 782 3.89 -16.56 14.69
CA GLU A 782 3.94 -17.58 13.64
C GLU A 782 2.70 -18.50 13.76
N GLY A 783 1.77 -18.46 12.79
CA GLY A 783 0.51 -19.21 12.85
C GLY A 783 -0.44 -18.94 11.67
N ASP A 784 -1.58 -19.66 11.65
CA ASP A 784 -2.61 -19.56 10.61
C ASP A 784 -3.26 -18.15 10.57
N PHE A 785 -3.09 -17.47 9.43
CA PHE A 785 -3.57 -16.10 9.20
C PHE A 785 -5.10 -16.00 9.28
N ASN A 786 -5.84 -17.04 8.85
CA ASN A 786 -7.30 -17.06 8.98
C ASN A 786 -7.71 -17.12 10.45
N HIS A 787 -7.06 -17.96 11.25
CA HIS A 787 -7.32 -17.97 12.68
C HIS A 787 -7.02 -16.61 13.34
N TYR A 788 -6.00 -15.89 12.87
CA TYR A 788 -5.68 -14.55 13.38
C TYR A 788 -6.73 -13.49 13.06
N PHE A 789 -7.19 -13.39 11.80
CA PHE A 789 -8.18 -12.37 11.44
C PHE A 789 -9.50 -12.58 12.19
N GLN A 790 -9.97 -13.82 12.30
CA GLN A 790 -11.21 -14.15 13.00
C GLN A 790 -11.08 -13.81 14.49
N LYS A 791 -9.92 -14.08 15.10
CA LYS A 791 -9.61 -13.69 16.48
C LYS A 791 -9.55 -12.16 16.66
N TRP A 792 -9.09 -11.42 15.66
CA TRP A 792 -9.15 -9.96 15.64
C TRP A 792 -10.58 -9.44 15.45
N PHE A 793 -11.38 -10.09 14.61
CA PHE A 793 -12.71 -9.62 14.19
C PHE A 793 -13.79 -9.89 15.23
N ALA A 794 -13.82 -11.10 15.82
CA ALA A 794 -14.82 -11.53 16.80
C ALA A 794 -15.09 -10.52 17.94
N PRO A 795 -14.08 -10.05 18.71
CA PRO A 795 -14.32 -9.10 19.80
C PRO A 795 -14.87 -7.76 19.30
N ARG A 796 -14.51 -7.34 18.09
CA ARG A 796 -14.94 -6.06 17.51
C ARG A 796 -16.39 -6.08 17.11
N VAL A 797 -16.83 -7.17 16.49
CA VAL A 797 -18.23 -7.35 16.09
C VAL A 797 -19.12 -7.33 17.32
N ILE A 798 -18.76 -8.06 18.38
CA ILE A 798 -19.53 -8.07 19.64
C ILE A 798 -19.54 -6.69 20.29
N ASP A 799 -18.39 -6.03 20.43
CA ASP A 799 -18.30 -4.67 20.98
C ASP A 799 -19.18 -3.67 20.21
N ILE A 800 -19.15 -3.72 18.87
CA ILE A 800 -19.96 -2.86 18.00
C ILE A 800 -21.46 -3.14 18.16
N ILE A 801 -21.88 -4.41 18.14
CA ILE A 801 -23.30 -4.80 18.23
C ILE A 801 -23.94 -4.32 19.55
N PHE A 802 -23.24 -4.47 20.67
CA PHE A 802 -23.82 -4.21 21.99
C PHE A 802 -23.61 -2.80 22.53
N HIS A 803 -22.65 -2.04 22.00
CA HIS A 803 -22.35 -0.69 22.51
C HIS A 803 -22.68 0.44 21.52
N LEU A 804 -22.63 0.21 20.21
CA LEU A 804 -22.87 1.29 19.24
C LEU A 804 -24.35 1.67 19.13
N ASP A 805 -25.27 0.74 19.37
CA ASP A 805 -26.71 0.97 19.21
C ASP A 805 -27.26 2.04 20.18
N GLU A 806 -26.82 1.99 21.45
CA GLU A 806 -27.19 2.97 22.49
C GLU A 806 -26.72 4.39 22.11
N ASP A 807 -25.53 4.51 21.51
CA ASP A 807 -24.96 5.77 21.06
C ASP A 807 -25.70 6.33 19.84
N LEU A 808 -26.13 5.48 18.92
CA LEU A 808 -26.92 5.90 17.74
C LEU A 808 -28.30 6.44 18.14
N ASP A 809 -28.90 5.93 19.22
CA ASP A 809 -30.14 6.49 19.77
C ASP A 809 -29.96 7.91 20.29
N LEU A 810 -28.88 8.17 21.01
CA LEU A 810 -28.55 9.51 21.50
C LEU A 810 -28.24 10.47 20.35
N VAL A 811 -27.51 10.01 19.33
CA VAL A 811 -27.26 10.79 18.11
C VAL A 811 -28.57 11.13 17.38
N ASN A 812 -29.50 10.18 17.28
CA ASN A 812 -30.81 10.43 16.68
C ASN A 812 -31.60 11.50 17.46
N GLN A 813 -31.58 11.44 18.80
CA GLN A 813 -32.24 12.44 19.64
C GLN A 813 -31.64 13.84 19.45
N ILE A 814 -30.31 13.95 19.42
CA ILE A 814 -29.63 15.24 19.27
C ILE A 814 -29.87 15.85 17.89
N LEU A 815 -29.79 15.03 16.84
CA LEU A 815 -29.92 15.53 15.48
C LEU A 815 -31.36 15.86 15.08
N PHE A 816 -32.36 15.21 15.70
CA PHE A 816 -33.74 15.25 15.20
C PHE A 816 -34.84 15.50 16.25
N ASP A 817 -34.56 15.38 17.55
CA ASP A 817 -35.56 15.55 18.61
C ASP A 817 -35.43 16.87 19.39
N VAL A 818 -34.58 17.81 18.96
CA VAL A 818 -34.66 19.20 19.46
C VAL A 818 -35.88 19.87 18.82
N PRO A 819 -36.91 20.28 19.61
CA PRO A 819 -38.08 20.92 19.04
C PRO A 819 -37.65 22.23 18.39
N THR A 820 -37.94 22.36 17.09
CA THR A 820 -38.04 23.65 16.44
C THR A 820 -38.91 24.55 17.31
N LEU A 821 -38.29 25.49 18.02
CA LEU A 821 -38.96 26.69 18.51
C LEU A 821 -39.53 27.36 17.27
N SER A 822 -40.80 27.05 17.00
CA SER A 822 -41.62 27.73 16.04
C SER A 822 -41.54 29.22 16.36
N THR A 823 -40.83 29.97 15.52
CA THR A 823 -41.05 31.41 15.38
C THR A 823 -42.45 31.61 14.81
N THR A 824 -43.48 31.41 15.64
CA THR A 824 -44.79 31.99 15.41
C THR A 824 -44.63 33.49 15.53
N THR A 825 -44.53 34.14 14.37
CA THR A 825 -44.83 35.57 14.23
C THR A 825 -46.33 35.73 14.45
N THR A 826 -46.76 35.77 15.71
CA THR A 826 -48.08 36.27 16.08
C THR A 826 -48.01 37.79 16.06
N THR A 827 -48.50 38.39 14.98
CA THR A 827 -48.91 39.79 14.95
C THR A 827 -50.09 39.97 15.91
N THR A 828 -49.79 40.34 17.16
CA THR A 828 -50.77 40.88 18.10
C THR A 828 -50.36 42.30 18.45
N LYS A 829 -51.03 43.28 17.81
CA LYS A 829 -51.00 44.68 18.22
C LYS A 829 -51.69 44.80 19.59
N VAL A 830 -50.94 45.09 20.64
CA VAL A 830 -51.44 45.58 21.94
C VAL A 830 -50.42 46.61 22.46
N PRO A 831 -50.86 47.76 23.01
CA PRO A 831 -50.12 49.01 22.95
C PRO A 831 -49.04 49.13 24.03
N LEU A 832 -47.92 49.77 23.68
CA LEU A 832 -46.94 50.26 24.64
C LEU A 832 -47.58 51.33 25.52
N VAL A 833 -47.80 51.00 26.79
CA VAL A 833 -47.88 51.99 27.87
C VAL A 833 -46.45 52.37 28.21
N ILE A 834 -46.08 53.63 27.93
CA ILE A 834 -44.84 54.24 28.40
C ILE A 834 -45.17 55.04 29.66
N PRO A 835 -44.66 54.67 30.84
CA PRO A 835 -44.65 55.56 32.00
C PRO A 835 -43.61 56.67 31.81
N GLU A 836 -44.06 57.90 32.04
CA GLU A 836 -43.28 59.12 32.10
C GLU A 836 -42.10 59.02 33.08
N MET A 837 -40.87 59.03 32.57
CA MET A 837 -39.78 59.84 33.10
C MET A 837 -38.77 60.08 31.96
N PHE A 838 -38.33 61.34 31.83
CA PHE A 838 -37.60 61.95 30.71
C PHE A 838 -38.48 62.57 29.60
N ARG A 839 -39.10 63.71 29.94
CA ARG A 839 -39.35 64.78 28.96
C ARG A 839 -38.03 65.46 28.59
N VAL A 840 -37.97 65.92 27.34
CA VAL A 840 -37.38 67.18 26.81
C VAL A 840 -36.72 66.82 25.47
N ALA A 841 -36.95 67.45 24.33
CA ALA A 841 -37.96 68.36 23.81
C ALA A 841 -37.66 68.48 22.29
N ILE A 842 -38.62 69.04 21.52
CA ILE A 842 -38.45 69.65 20.18
C ILE A 842 -38.36 68.61 19.03
N ARG A 843 -39.51 68.29 18.38
CA ARG A 843 -40.20 68.97 17.26
C ARG A 843 -39.54 68.76 15.88
N THR A 844 -40.37 68.25 14.96
CA THR A 844 -40.50 68.59 13.50
C THR A 844 -39.23 68.45 12.65
N THR A 845 -39.16 67.75 11.52
CA THR A 845 -40.07 67.56 10.36
C THR A 845 -39.38 66.56 9.41
N PRO A 846 -40.08 66.00 8.41
CA PRO A 846 -39.52 65.09 7.43
C PRO A 846 -38.86 65.86 6.27
N GLU A 847 -37.97 65.20 5.52
CA GLU A 847 -37.77 65.30 4.06
C GLU A 847 -36.32 64.99 3.64
N ASP A 848 -36.25 64.22 2.55
CA ASP A 848 -35.32 64.31 1.41
C ASP A 848 -33.80 64.31 1.57
N GLY A 849 -33.17 63.56 0.65
CA GLY A 849 -32.07 64.12 -0.12
C GLY A 849 -30.73 63.39 -0.03
N ASN A 850 -30.37 62.79 -1.16
CA ASN A 850 -29.07 62.89 -1.84
C ASN A 850 -27.78 63.08 -1.01
N GLY A 851 -26.80 62.22 -1.33
CA GLY A 851 -25.50 62.74 -1.78
C GLY A 851 -24.29 62.40 -0.91
N LYS A 852 -23.38 61.62 -1.50
CA LYS A 852 -21.91 61.81 -1.57
C LYS A 852 -21.23 62.54 -0.40
N ASP A 853 -20.29 61.87 0.25
CA ASP A 853 -18.83 61.93 -0.04
C ASP A 853 -18.00 61.37 1.13
N LYS A 854 -16.90 60.71 0.75
CA LYS A 854 -15.53 60.66 1.32
C LYS A 854 -15.36 61.13 2.78
N ASP A 855 -14.60 60.48 3.66
CA ASP A 855 -13.22 60.04 3.46
C ASP A 855 -12.78 59.23 4.70
N LYS A 856 -11.91 58.23 4.46
CA LYS A 856 -10.81 57.72 5.32
C LYS A 856 -11.02 56.80 6.54
N SER A 857 -10.20 55.75 6.43
CA SER A 857 -9.48 54.96 7.45
C SER A 857 -10.27 54.01 8.34
N TYR A 858 -10.21 52.72 8.01
CA TYR A 858 -9.69 51.69 8.93
C TYR A 858 -9.44 50.36 8.18
N ASP A 859 -8.26 49.78 8.42
CA ASP A 859 -7.90 48.35 8.24
C ASP A 859 -8.14 47.72 9.64
N PRO A 860 -8.71 46.51 9.83
CA PRO A 860 -8.06 45.25 9.43
C PRO A 860 -9.02 44.06 9.13
N ASP A 861 -8.44 42.96 8.64
CA ASP A 861 -8.82 41.56 8.90
C ASP A 861 -10.31 41.13 8.77
N CYS A 862 -10.66 40.44 7.68
CA CYS A 862 -11.50 39.23 7.72
C CYS A 862 -11.63 38.53 6.36
N ASP A 863 -11.23 37.26 6.34
CA ASP A 863 -11.91 36.10 5.76
C ASP A 863 -12.79 36.29 4.51
N SER A 864 -12.32 35.71 3.40
CA SER A 864 -13.20 35.01 2.44
C SER A 864 -12.38 34.13 1.50
N SER A 865 -12.01 32.92 1.95
CA SER A 865 -11.69 31.84 1.01
C SER A 865 -12.95 31.00 0.79
N HIS A 866 -13.63 31.30 -0.31
CA HIS A 866 -14.62 30.44 -0.91
C HIS A 866 -13.95 29.13 -1.34
N PHE A 867 -14.20 28.07 -0.56
CA PHE A 867 -14.01 26.70 -1.01
C PHE A 867 -15.10 26.35 -2.02
N SER A 868 -14.68 26.03 -3.25
CA SER A 868 -15.49 25.32 -4.24
C SER A 868 -14.95 23.90 -4.31
N ILE A 869 -15.80 22.92 -4.00
CA ILE A 869 -15.66 21.53 -4.45
C ILE A 869 -16.35 21.44 -5.81
#